data_AF-A0AAV1DAR2-F1
#
_entry.id   AF-A0AAV1DAR2-F1
#
_cell.length_a   1.000
_cell.length_b   1.000
_cell.length_c   1.000
_cell.angle_alpha   90.00
_cell.angle_beta   90.00
_cell.angle_gamma   90.00
#
_symmetry.space_group_name_H-M   'P 1'
#
loop_
_entity.id
_entity.type
_entity.pdbx_description
1 polymer ?
#
loop_
_entity_poly.entity_id
_entity_poly.type
_entity_poly.pdbx_seq_one_letter_code
_entity_poly.pdbx_strand_id
1 'polypeptide(L)'
;MALKRNPAILLQLCFIFLQYLHLSNAQSFLGVNYGQVADNLPPATVTANLLKSTSFEKVRLYGADPVIIKALANTGIGIVIGAANGDIPALAADPNFAGQWVGNNVLPYLPASKITVINVGNEVMTSGDQNLISQLLPAMKNVQNALNAARQGGIIKVSTVHSMAVLTQSDPPSSGQFNPGFGDAMKALLQFLKDNGSPFMINPYPYFAYGSDPRPETLAFCLFQPNAGRVDSGTGIKYMNMFDAQVDAVHSALSAMGFKDVEIVVAETGWPYKGDPNEVGPGVDNAKAYNGNLINHLRSMVGTPLMPGKSVETYIFALYDENLKPGPTSERSFGLYRSDLNMNYQLDLSKNSQPPTAPVTPATPVTPVAPVTPVPVTPTAPVTPTPKPQSGWCLPKPGVPEAQLQQNLDYACSQGIDCSPIQNGGTCFEPNTVAAHAAYAMNLLFQTAGRNPWNCDFRQTATLIDSNPKERVKDKLIQKLMKVGLSNTMKEEEAEGQFLGVEQFEEGNEGDENAMKETTSSGERQGASQENIEAVNLNLHGEVGENEIVNEYDSGGGSDDKCLGAEDEGNTAPIPEKVQVTGSPAYKIDRKLGEGGFGQVYVGRRIDPPNPPESTTGPNAVEVALKFEHRSSTGCNDGRPPYEWQEWIMEQWEKDFYISAIAGANNGSSLVVMSKGTQYVKQSYKVSESFPFKWIKKKWREGYYVTAMATAGSRWAIVMSRGVAELKERHAAATQTVNSLREKLKQKRQLLLDTDLAGYSRSQGKTPVSFDPTDLVCCRTLQGHTGKVYSLDWTPEKNRIVSASQDGRLIVWNALTSQKTHSIKLPCAWVMTCAFSPTGQSVACGGLDSVCSIFNLNSPTDKDGNLPVSKMLTGHKGYVSSCQYVPDEDTHLITSSGDQTCVLWDITTGLRTSVFGGEFQSGHTSDVLSVSICGSNSRMFVSGSCDATARLWDTRVASRAVRTFHGHEGDVNTVKFFPDGNRFGTGSEDGTCRLFDIRTGHQLQVYYQQHGDNEVPPVTSIAFSISGKLLFAGYANGDCYVWDALLAKMVLNLGSLQTSHEHKARISCLGLSADGSALCTGSWDSNLKIWAFGGHRRVI
;
A
#
# COMPACT_ATOMS: atom_id res chain seq x y z
N MET A 1 -84.16 15.16 7.18
CA MET A 1 -84.22 15.77 8.54
C MET A 1 -83.63 14.73 9.50
N ALA A 2 -82.85 15.05 10.53
CA ALA A 2 -82.46 16.36 11.06
C ALA A 2 -80.92 16.46 11.23
N LEU A 3 -80.30 17.36 10.48
CA LEU A 3 -78.87 17.72 10.57
C LEU A 3 -78.71 19.25 10.78
N LYS A 4 -79.65 19.83 11.55
CA LYS A 4 -79.69 21.25 11.95
C LYS A 4 -79.95 21.35 13.46
N ARG A 5 -78.90 21.19 14.28
CA ARG A 5 -78.76 21.67 15.69
C ARG A 5 -77.55 21.04 16.42
N ASN A 6 -76.33 21.32 15.93
CA ASN A 6 -75.16 21.64 16.78
C ASN A 6 -73.89 21.79 15.92
N PRO A 7 -73.31 22.99 15.78
CA PRO A 7 -71.98 23.12 15.18
C PRO A 7 -70.92 22.43 16.03
N ALA A 8 -71.10 22.37 17.36
CA ALA A 8 -70.19 21.68 18.27
C ALA A 8 -70.07 20.16 17.99
N ILE A 9 -71.16 19.48 17.62
CA ILE A 9 -71.12 18.04 17.31
C ILE A 9 -70.44 17.81 15.95
N LEU A 10 -70.67 18.69 14.96
CA LEU A 10 -69.93 18.61 13.70
C LEU A 10 -68.43 18.90 13.93
N LEU A 11 -68.09 19.87 14.77
CA LEU A 11 -66.71 20.19 15.13
C LEU A 11 -66.04 19.05 15.91
N GLN A 12 -66.75 18.40 16.84
CA GLN A 12 -66.25 17.22 17.56
C GLN A 12 -66.08 16.00 16.63
N LEU A 13 -67.02 15.75 15.73
CA LEU A 13 -66.85 14.70 14.70
C LEU A 13 -65.69 15.01 13.77
N CYS A 14 -65.49 16.27 13.36
CA CYS A 14 -64.31 16.69 12.64
C CYS A 14 -63.02 16.56 13.47
N PHE A 15 -63.03 16.83 14.78
CA PHE A 15 -61.86 16.67 15.65
C PHE A 15 -61.50 15.19 15.84
N ILE A 16 -62.50 14.33 16.05
CA ILE A 16 -62.32 12.87 16.14
C ILE A 16 -61.84 12.33 14.80
N PHE A 17 -62.41 12.79 13.67
CA PHE A 17 -61.96 12.40 12.33
C PHE A 17 -60.55 12.96 12.02
N LEU A 18 -60.16 14.12 12.56
CA LEU A 18 -58.79 14.64 12.50
C LEU A 18 -57.81 13.85 13.37
N GLN A 19 -58.25 13.32 14.51
CA GLN A 19 -57.46 12.40 15.33
C GLN A 19 -57.31 11.02 14.69
N TYR A 20 -58.33 10.52 13.98
CA TYR A 20 -58.20 9.33 13.12
C TYR A 20 -57.53 9.61 11.76
N LEU A 21 -57.36 10.89 11.38
CA LEU A 21 -56.48 11.36 10.30
C LEU A 21 -55.10 11.76 10.81
N HIS A 22 -54.70 11.30 12.01
CA HIS A 22 -53.31 10.87 12.17
C HIS A 22 -53.08 9.73 11.18
N LEU A 23 -52.60 10.11 10.00
CA LEU A 23 -52.26 9.22 8.90
C LEU A 23 -51.52 8.00 9.44
N SER A 24 -51.84 6.83 8.87
CA SER A 24 -50.96 5.67 8.90
C SER A 24 -49.64 6.07 8.23
N ASN A 25 -48.74 6.66 9.01
CA ASN A 25 -47.38 6.99 8.59
C ASN A 25 -46.75 5.66 8.14
N ALA A 26 -46.56 5.52 6.82
CA ALA A 26 -45.85 4.39 6.26
C ALA A 26 -44.50 4.30 6.98
N GLN A 27 -44.29 3.23 7.74
CA GLN A 27 -43.10 3.15 8.58
C GLN A 27 -41.90 2.95 7.66
N SER A 28 -40.99 3.92 7.71
CA SER A 28 -39.87 4.05 6.80
C SER A 28 -38.77 3.04 7.18
N PHE A 29 -39.01 1.75 6.89
CA PHE A 29 -38.18 0.63 7.37
C PHE A 29 -37.02 0.26 6.43
N LEU A 30 -37.02 0.75 5.18
CA LEU A 30 -36.02 0.38 4.16
C LEU A 30 -35.04 1.52 3.85
N GLY A 31 -33.79 1.31 4.22
CA GLY A 31 -32.67 2.20 3.92
C GLY A 31 -31.57 1.55 3.09
N VAL A 32 -30.58 2.35 2.70
CA VAL A 32 -29.39 1.89 1.96
C VAL A 32 -28.13 2.62 2.42
N ASN A 33 -26.98 1.95 2.41
CA ASN A 33 -25.69 2.54 2.74
C ASN A 33 -25.08 3.20 1.50
N TYR A 34 -24.66 4.46 1.62
CA TYR A 34 -23.88 5.14 0.59
C TYR A 34 -22.39 4.95 0.89
N GLY A 35 -21.79 3.95 0.24
CA GLY A 35 -20.34 3.76 0.24
C GLY A 35 -19.63 4.96 -0.38
N GLN A 36 -18.49 5.35 0.19
CA GLN A 36 -17.69 6.50 -0.24
C GLN A 36 -16.24 6.12 -0.58
N VAL A 37 -15.84 4.86 -0.39
CA VAL A 37 -14.49 4.37 -0.71
C VAL A 37 -14.40 3.98 -2.21
N ALA A 38 -14.68 4.97 -3.07
CA ALA A 38 -14.75 4.83 -4.52
C ALA A 38 -14.41 6.15 -5.25
N ASP A 39 -13.74 6.08 -6.40
CA ASP A 39 -13.43 7.24 -7.27
C ASP A 39 -14.26 7.30 -8.56
N ASN A 40 -15.23 6.40 -8.70
CA ASN A 40 -16.08 6.28 -9.89
C ASN A 40 -17.56 6.68 -9.66
N LEU A 41 -17.90 7.22 -8.48
CA LEU A 41 -19.28 7.48 -8.07
C LEU A 41 -19.97 8.55 -8.95
N PRO A 42 -21.27 8.39 -9.25
CA PRO A 42 -22.02 9.40 -9.99
C PRO A 42 -22.26 10.66 -9.14
N PRO A 43 -22.49 11.84 -9.75
CA PRO A 43 -22.72 13.08 -9.01
C PRO A 43 -23.89 12.97 -8.03
N ALA A 44 -23.74 13.55 -6.84
CA ALA A 44 -24.71 13.41 -5.74
C ALA A 44 -26.17 13.78 -6.11
N THR A 45 -26.38 14.74 -7.02
CA THR A 45 -27.71 15.11 -7.54
C THR A 45 -28.36 14.00 -8.37
N VAL A 46 -27.55 13.20 -9.07
CA VAL A 46 -27.99 12.02 -9.83
C VAL A 46 -28.36 10.89 -8.86
N THR A 47 -27.56 10.65 -7.82
CA THR A 47 -27.90 9.72 -6.72
C THR A 47 -29.21 10.11 -6.02
N ALA A 48 -29.39 11.39 -5.69
CA ALA A 48 -30.62 11.87 -5.05
C ALA A 48 -31.85 11.67 -5.96
N ASN A 49 -31.69 11.78 -7.28
CA ASN A 49 -32.74 11.46 -8.24
C ASN A 49 -33.01 9.94 -8.33
N LEU A 50 -31.97 9.10 -8.32
CA LEU A 50 -32.09 7.64 -8.26
C LEU A 50 -32.87 7.20 -7.02
N LEU A 51 -32.44 7.64 -5.82
CA LEU A 51 -33.10 7.30 -4.55
C LEU A 51 -34.58 7.69 -4.55
N LYS A 52 -34.93 8.89 -5.03
CA LYS A 52 -36.34 9.32 -5.18
C LYS A 52 -37.19 8.41 -6.07
N SER A 53 -36.58 7.68 -7.02
CA SER A 53 -37.29 6.72 -7.88
C SER A 53 -37.48 5.34 -7.24
N THR A 54 -36.63 4.96 -6.29
CA THR A 54 -36.68 3.69 -5.55
C THR A 54 -37.56 3.75 -4.29
N SER A 55 -37.88 2.58 -3.72
CA SER A 55 -38.50 2.42 -2.40
C SER A 55 -37.55 2.64 -1.22
N PHE A 56 -36.31 3.10 -1.44
CA PHE A 56 -35.45 3.59 -0.37
C PHE A 56 -35.93 4.96 0.11
N GLU A 57 -36.33 5.03 1.38
CA GLU A 57 -36.75 6.27 2.03
C GLU A 57 -35.71 6.80 3.03
N LYS A 58 -34.63 6.02 3.26
CA LYS A 58 -33.52 6.36 4.14
C LYS A 58 -32.18 6.07 3.49
N VAL A 59 -31.17 6.84 3.86
CA VAL A 59 -29.77 6.63 3.46
C VAL A 59 -28.84 6.83 4.65
N ARG A 60 -27.83 5.95 4.76
CA ARG A 60 -26.77 6.05 5.77
C ARG A 60 -25.46 6.45 5.10
N LEU A 61 -24.85 7.52 5.61
CA LEU A 61 -23.55 8.05 5.21
C LEU A 61 -22.53 7.75 6.32
N TYR A 62 -21.34 7.28 5.95
CA TYR A 62 -20.27 7.00 6.91
C TYR A 62 -19.58 8.27 7.46
N GLY A 63 -19.78 9.42 6.81
CA GLY A 63 -19.37 10.74 7.26
C GLY A 63 -20.48 11.78 7.07
N ALA A 64 -20.15 13.06 7.28
CA ALA A 64 -21.06 14.20 7.10
C ALA A 64 -20.79 14.98 5.80
N ASP A 65 -20.76 14.29 4.65
CA ASP A 65 -20.42 14.91 3.36
C ASP A 65 -21.41 16.04 2.97
N PRO A 66 -20.93 17.30 2.83
CA PRO A 66 -21.77 18.46 2.58
C PRO A 66 -22.45 18.44 1.21
N VAL A 67 -21.94 17.68 0.24
CA VAL A 67 -22.45 17.65 -1.15
C VAL A 67 -23.67 16.75 -1.24
N ILE A 68 -23.60 15.53 -0.71
CA ILE A 68 -24.73 14.58 -0.71
C ILE A 68 -25.85 15.02 0.24
N ILE A 69 -25.53 15.59 1.42
CA ILE A 69 -26.55 16.12 2.34
C ILE A 69 -27.32 17.28 1.70
N LYS A 70 -26.67 18.15 0.92
CA LYS A 70 -27.33 19.21 0.13
C LYS A 70 -28.12 18.65 -1.05
N ALA A 71 -27.62 17.65 -1.75
CA ALA A 71 -28.33 17.01 -2.87
C ALA A 71 -29.64 16.32 -2.44
N LEU A 72 -29.72 15.88 -1.18
CA LEU A 72 -30.90 15.27 -0.56
C LEU A 72 -31.86 16.28 0.08
N ALA A 73 -31.56 17.59 0.04
CA ALA A 73 -32.45 18.63 0.55
C ALA A 73 -33.82 18.61 -0.15
N ASN A 74 -34.89 18.78 0.62
CA ASN A 74 -36.29 18.77 0.20
C ASN A 74 -36.76 17.46 -0.48
N THR A 75 -36.00 16.36 -0.39
CA THR A 75 -36.40 15.05 -0.94
C THR A 75 -37.31 14.24 -0.02
N GLY A 76 -37.37 14.56 1.27
CA GLY A 76 -38.09 13.80 2.30
C GLY A 76 -37.37 12.55 2.83
N ILE A 77 -36.29 12.13 2.16
CA ILE A 77 -35.45 10.98 2.53
C ILE A 77 -34.77 11.24 3.87
N GLY A 78 -34.83 10.27 4.78
CA GLY A 78 -34.14 10.34 6.08
C GLY A 78 -32.64 10.08 5.93
N ILE A 79 -31.81 10.90 6.58
CA ILE A 79 -30.35 10.83 6.48
C ILE A 79 -29.76 10.43 7.83
N VAL A 80 -28.93 9.39 7.84
CA VAL A 80 -28.03 9.07 8.96
C VAL A 80 -26.63 9.50 8.57
N ILE A 81 -25.92 10.20 9.46
CA ILE A 81 -24.56 10.70 9.23
C ILE A 81 -23.58 10.12 10.26
N GLY A 82 -22.34 9.89 9.85
CA GLY A 82 -21.25 9.47 10.74
C GLY A 82 -20.38 10.63 11.23
N ALA A 83 -19.96 10.57 12.49
CA ALA A 83 -18.69 11.10 12.96
C ALA A 83 -17.64 9.97 12.87
N ALA A 84 -16.43 10.27 12.45
CA ALA A 84 -15.40 9.25 12.24
C ALA A 84 -14.85 8.72 13.57
N ASN A 85 -14.27 7.50 13.57
CA ASN A 85 -13.59 6.98 14.76
C ASN A 85 -12.47 7.93 15.25
N GLY A 86 -11.80 8.64 14.33
CA GLY A 86 -10.81 9.67 14.67
C GLY A 86 -11.37 10.95 15.32
N ASP A 87 -12.68 11.23 15.20
CA ASP A 87 -13.30 12.39 15.85
C ASP A 87 -13.58 12.14 17.35
N ILE A 88 -13.72 10.86 17.75
CA ILE A 88 -14.17 10.46 19.09
C ILE A 88 -13.33 11.06 20.22
N PRO A 89 -11.98 11.07 20.18
CA PRO A 89 -11.18 11.65 21.27
C PRO A 89 -11.43 13.14 21.46
N ALA A 90 -11.60 13.91 20.37
CA ALA A 90 -11.88 15.34 20.42
C ALA A 90 -13.32 15.62 20.89
N LEU A 91 -14.30 14.86 20.37
CA LEU A 91 -15.70 14.91 20.80
C LEU A 91 -15.88 14.52 22.28
N ALA A 92 -15.04 13.61 22.80
CA ALA A 92 -15.04 13.19 24.20
C ALA A 92 -14.39 14.23 25.12
N ALA A 93 -13.25 14.80 24.71
CA ALA A 93 -12.45 15.70 25.54
C ALA A 93 -13.05 17.11 25.70
N ASP A 94 -13.65 17.68 24.65
CA ASP A 94 -14.18 19.04 24.68
C ASP A 94 -15.65 19.15 24.21
N PRO A 95 -16.59 19.51 25.11
CA PRO A 95 -17.97 19.82 24.74
C PRO A 95 -18.10 20.97 23.73
N ASN A 96 -17.15 21.93 23.68
CA ASN A 96 -17.20 23.03 22.72
C ASN A 96 -16.89 22.53 21.30
N PHE A 97 -15.89 21.65 21.14
CA PHE A 97 -15.62 20.95 19.89
C PHE A 97 -16.84 20.15 19.40
N ALA A 98 -17.55 19.43 20.29
CA ALA A 98 -18.81 18.77 19.92
C ALA A 98 -19.91 19.77 19.48
N GLY A 99 -19.98 20.94 20.13
CA GLY A 99 -20.83 22.07 19.71
C GLY A 99 -20.48 22.60 18.31
N GLN A 100 -19.20 22.78 18.01
CA GLN A 100 -18.70 23.20 16.69
C GLN A 100 -18.96 22.14 15.62
N TRP A 101 -18.73 20.86 15.94
CA TRP A 101 -18.99 19.73 15.03
C TRP A 101 -20.47 19.70 14.63
N VAL A 102 -21.40 19.81 15.59
CA VAL A 102 -22.85 19.91 15.30
C VAL A 102 -23.18 21.19 14.52
N GLY A 103 -22.56 22.32 14.89
CA GLY A 103 -22.72 23.61 14.21
C GLY A 103 -22.28 23.62 12.75
N ASN A 104 -21.29 22.82 12.38
CA ASN A 104 -20.76 22.71 11.01
C ASN A 104 -21.43 21.59 10.20
N ASN A 105 -21.67 20.44 10.83
CA ASN A 105 -22.07 19.20 10.12
C ASN A 105 -23.57 18.89 10.18
N VAL A 106 -24.34 19.57 11.03
CA VAL A 106 -25.79 19.31 11.21
C VAL A 106 -26.62 20.56 10.93
N LEU A 107 -26.38 21.65 11.67
CA LEU A 107 -27.25 22.83 11.65
C LEU A 107 -27.38 23.52 10.27
N PRO A 108 -26.34 23.61 9.40
CA PRO A 108 -26.45 24.29 8.11
C PRO A 108 -27.38 23.63 7.09
N TYR A 109 -27.86 22.41 7.39
CA TYR A 109 -28.71 21.61 6.50
C TYR A 109 -30.17 21.55 6.97
N LEU A 110 -30.45 21.99 8.20
CA LEU A 110 -31.80 21.96 8.77
C LEU A 110 -32.58 23.26 8.42
N PRO A 111 -33.90 23.19 8.17
CA PRO A 111 -34.75 22.01 8.14
C PRO A 111 -34.81 21.32 6.75
N ALA A 112 -34.03 21.78 5.77
CA ALA A 112 -34.17 21.35 4.38
C ALA A 112 -33.80 19.87 4.15
N SER A 113 -32.79 19.36 4.84
CA SER A 113 -32.36 17.95 4.81
C SER A 113 -32.76 17.24 6.10
N LYS A 114 -33.41 16.08 5.99
CA LYS A 114 -34.03 15.36 7.11
C LYS A 114 -33.02 14.43 7.79
N ILE A 115 -32.06 15.01 8.53
CA ILE A 115 -31.13 14.24 9.37
C ILE A 115 -31.92 13.61 10.53
N THR A 116 -31.78 12.29 10.75
CA THR A 116 -32.55 11.54 11.77
C THR A 116 -31.69 10.91 12.85
N VAL A 117 -30.50 10.40 12.51
CA VAL A 117 -29.56 9.80 13.47
C VAL A 117 -28.13 10.25 13.17
N ILE A 118 -27.34 10.45 14.22
CA ILE A 118 -25.89 10.62 14.15
C ILE A 118 -25.24 9.36 14.72
N ASN A 119 -24.42 8.69 13.92
CA ASN A 119 -23.54 7.62 14.38
C ASN A 119 -22.21 8.21 14.86
N VAL A 120 -21.90 8.07 16.14
CA VAL A 120 -20.58 8.41 16.69
C VAL A 120 -19.70 7.18 16.52
N GLY A 121 -18.92 7.15 15.45
CA GLY A 121 -18.07 6.02 15.07
C GLY A 121 -18.79 4.84 14.41
N ASN A 122 -17.96 3.88 13.97
CA ASN A 122 -18.36 2.61 13.36
C ASN A 122 -17.61 1.46 14.06
N GLU A 123 -18.37 0.49 14.58
CA GLU A 123 -17.90 -0.76 15.20
C GLU A 123 -16.86 -0.59 16.33
N VAL A 124 -16.89 0.57 17.01
CA VAL A 124 -15.90 0.98 18.04
C VAL A 124 -15.72 -0.06 19.14
N MET A 125 -16.80 -0.68 19.62
CA MET A 125 -16.74 -1.72 20.66
C MET A 125 -15.87 -2.93 20.26
N THR A 126 -15.74 -3.21 18.97
CA THR A 126 -14.99 -4.34 18.41
C THR A 126 -13.66 -3.93 17.75
N SER A 127 -13.27 -2.66 17.88
CA SER A 127 -12.02 -2.10 17.32
C SER A 127 -10.73 -2.56 18.01
N GLY A 128 -10.83 -3.08 19.23
CA GLY A 128 -9.69 -3.45 20.07
C GLY A 128 -9.08 -2.31 20.91
N ASP A 129 -9.31 -1.04 20.54
CA ASP A 129 -8.79 0.13 21.27
C ASP A 129 -9.65 0.46 22.50
N GLN A 130 -9.10 0.16 23.69
CA GLN A 130 -9.76 0.44 24.98
C GLN A 130 -9.90 1.94 25.27
N ASN A 131 -9.00 2.80 24.78
CA ASN A 131 -9.14 4.25 24.93
C ASN A 131 -10.35 4.73 24.14
N LEU A 132 -10.46 4.32 22.87
CA LEU A 132 -11.58 4.67 22.00
C LEU A 132 -12.92 4.18 22.54
N ILE A 133 -12.97 2.94 23.05
CA ILE A 133 -14.15 2.37 23.73
C ILE A 133 -14.53 3.19 24.97
N SER A 134 -13.57 3.61 25.80
CA SER A 134 -13.85 4.43 26.98
C SER A 134 -14.33 5.85 26.65
N GLN A 135 -13.91 6.41 25.52
CA GLN A 135 -14.22 7.77 25.07
C GLN A 135 -15.52 7.86 24.27
N LEU A 136 -16.01 6.74 23.71
CA LEU A 136 -17.25 6.67 22.93
C LEU A 136 -18.47 7.26 23.67
N LEU A 137 -18.72 6.83 24.91
CA LEU A 137 -19.89 7.30 25.67
C LEU A 137 -19.78 8.79 26.08
N PRO A 138 -18.63 9.31 26.54
CA PRO A 138 -18.39 10.76 26.64
C PRO A 138 -18.67 11.53 25.33
N ALA A 139 -18.16 11.06 24.19
CA ALA A 139 -18.39 11.70 22.90
C ALA A 139 -19.89 11.74 22.52
N MET A 140 -20.60 10.61 22.67
CA MET A 140 -22.05 10.53 22.44
C MET A 140 -22.84 11.48 23.35
N LYS A 141 -22.45 11.61 24.62
CA LYS A 141 -23.05 12.56 25.57
C LYS A 141 -22.80 14.01 25.16
N ASN A 142 -21.58 14.35 24.73
CA ASN A 142 -21.26 15.71 24.29
C ASN A 142 -22.00 16.10 23.00
N VAL A 143 -22.09 15.20 22.01
CA VAL A 143 -22.89 15.41 20.79
C VAL A 143 -24.39 15.56 21.13
N GLN A 144 -24.93 14.74 22.02
CA GLN A 144 -26.32 14.86 22.47
C GLN A 144 -26.57 16.18 23.21
N ASN A 145 -25.64 16.62 24.06
CA ASN A 145 -25.72 17.92 24.74
C ASN A 145 -25.68 19.10 23.75
N ALA A 146 -24.85 19.02 22.70
CA ALA A 146 -24.82 20.01 21.63
C ALA A 146 -26.15 20.06 20.83
N LEU A 147 -26.74 18.90 20.50
CA LEU A 147 -28.07 18.84 19.89
C LEU A 147 -29.17 19.39 20.80
N ASN A 148 -29.10 19.11 22.10
CA ASN A 148 -30.04 19.63 23.11
C ASN A 148 -29.96 21.16 23.18
N ALA A 149 -28.75 21.74 23.22
CA ALA A 149 -28.52 23.17 23.19
C ALA A 149 -29.04 23.82 21.88
N ALA A 150 -28.84 23.16 20.74
CA ALA A 150 -29.37 23.58 19.44
C ALA A 150 -30.87 23.30 19.21
N ARG A 151 -31.59 22.83 20.24
CA ARG A 151 -33.02 22.45 20.21
C ARG A 151 -33.37 21.36 19.18
N GLN A 152 -32.39 20.57 18.76
CA GLN A 152 -32.55 19.37 17.92
C GLN A 152 -32.60 18.07 18.76
N GLY A 153 -32.29 18.17 20.06
CA GLY A 153 -32.41 17.07 21.01
C GLY A 153 -33.78 16.41 20.98
N GLY A 154 -33.81 15.09 20.91
CA GLY A 154 -35.04 14.29 20.78
C GLY A 154 -35.57 14.15 19.36
N ILE A 155 -35.34 15.13 18.47
CA ILE A 155 -35.64 15.05 17.02
C ILE A 155 -34.57 14.22 16.32
N ILE A 156 -33.30 14.60 16.52
CA ILE A 156 -32.13 13.85 16.04
C ILE A 156 -31.64 12.95 17.16
N LYS A 157 -31.43 11.67 16.84
CA LYS A 157 -30.94 10.65 17.78
C LYS A 157 -29.43 10.48 17.70
N VAL A 158 -28.79 10.10 18.79
CA VAL A 158 -27.35 9.81 18.84
C VAL A 158 -27.14 8.34 19.18
N SER A 159 -26.42 7.62 18.32
CA SER A 159 -26.13 6.20 18.49
C SER A 159 -24.72 5.87 17.99
N THR A 160 -24.33 4.60 18.03
CA THR A 160 -23.09 4.03 17.47
C THR A 160 -23.47 2.73 16.76
N VAL A 161 -22.70 2.35 15.74
CA VAL A 161 -22.91 1.06 15.06
C VAL A 161 -22.01 -0.02 15.67
N HIS A 162 -22.52 -1.24 15.75
CA HIS A 162 -21.84 -2.41 16.31
C HIS A 162 -21.75 -3.54 15.29
N SER A 163 -20.64 -4.29 15.34
CA SER A 163 -20.53 -5.60 14.70
C SER A 163 -21.30 -6.66 15.49
N MET A 164 -21.75 -7.75 14.88
CA MET A 164 -22.29 -8.91 15.62
C MET A 164 -21.27 -9.51 16.62
N ALA A 165 -19.96 -9.25 16.44
CA ALA A 165 -18.90 -9.66 17.36
C ALA A 165 -18.95 -8.99 18.75
N VAL A 166 -19.90 -8.08 19.02
CA VAL A 166 -20.22 -7.65 20.41
C VAL A 166 -20.92 -8.75 21.22
N LEU A 167 -21.45 -9.79 20.57
CA LEU A 167 -22.02 -10.97 21.23
C LEU A 167 -20.95 -12.07 21.40
N THR A 168 -20.90 -12.70 22.58
CA THR A 168 -20.10 -13.92 22.79
C THR A 168 -20.87 -15.17 22.37
N GLN A 169 -22.20 -15.14 22.44
CA GLN A 169 -23.07 -16.20 21.94
C GLN A 169 -24.27 -15.60 21.22
N SER A 170 -24.69 -16.23 20.11
CA SER A 170 -25.84 -15.84 19.30
C SER A 170 -26.61 -17.03 18.69
N ASP A 171 -26.24 -18.27 19.02
CA ASP A 171 -26.91 -19.50 18.59
C ASP A 171 -26.98 -20.48 19.78
N PRO A 172 -28.16 -20.99 20.17
CA PRO A 172 -29.49 -20.56 19.71
C PRO A 172 -29.78 -19.08 20.04
N PRO A 173 -30.66 -18.38 19.30
CA PRO A 173 -30.96 -16.96 19.53
C PRO A 173 -31.32 -16.61 20.98
N SER A 174 -32.06 -17.46 21.68
CA SER A 174 -32.41 -17.29 23.10
C SER A 174 -31.22 -17.25 24.07
N SER A 175 -30.05 -17.74 23.65
CA SER A 175 -28.78 -17.65 24.39
C SER A 175 -27.95 -16.41 24.03
N GLY A 176 -28.52 -15.48 23.24
CA GLY A 176 -27.92 -14.22 22.86
C GLY A 176 -27.35 -13.46 24.07
N GLN A 177 -26.03 -13.25 24.10
CA GLN A 177 -25.36 -12.58 25.22
C GLN A 177 -24.21 -11.69 24.74
N PHE A 178 -24.21 -10.43 25.17
CA PHE A 178 -23.10 -9.51 24.98
C PHE A 178 -21.82 -10.01 25.68
N ASN A 179 -20.68 -9.78 25.05
CA ASN A 179 -19.38 -10.21 25.57
C ASN A 179 -19.11 -9.59 26.96
N PRO A 180 -18.85 -10.40 28.02
CA PRO A 180 -18.59 -9.90 29.36
C PRO A 180 -17.45 -8.88 29.45
N GLY A 181 -16.45 -8.96 28.55
CA GLY A 181 -15.36 -7.99 28.47
C GLY A 181 -15.80 -6.56 28.12
N PHE A 182 -17.00 -6.39 27.56
CA PHE A 182 -17.62 -5.09 27.29
C PHE A 182 -18.74 -4.72 28.29
N GLY A 183 -19.01 -5.58 29.29
CA GLY A 183 -20.26 -5.57 30.07
C GLY A 183 -20.67 -4.20 30.63
N ASP A 184 -19.78 -3.54 31.37
CA ASP A 184 -20.08 -2.24 32.00
C ASP A 184 -20.16 -1.08 31.00
N ALA A 185 -19.28 -1.07 29.99
CA ALA A 185 -19.29 -0.05 28.93
C ALA A 185 -20.56 -0.17 28.07
N MET A 186 -20.92 -1.39 27.67
CA MET A 186 -22.16 -1.70 26.97
C MET A 186 -23.38 -1.33 27.83
N LYS A 187 -23.40 -1.67 29.12
CA LYS A 187 -24.50 -1.32 30.03
C LYS A 187 -24.70 0.20 30.14
N ALA A 188 -23.61 0.96 30.25
CA ALA A 188 -23.67 2.42 30.32
C ALA A 188 -24.10 3.05 28.98
N LEU A 189 -23.76 2.44 27.85
CA LEU A 189 -24.17 2.85 26.51
C LEU A 189 -25.65 2.53 26.25
N LEU A 190 -26.12 1.33 26.60
CA LEU A 190 -27.54 0.93 26.52
C LEU A 190 -28.43 1.80 27.42
N GLN A 191 -27.94 2.20 28.60
CA GLN A 191 -28.63 3.16 29.45
C GLN A 191 -28.77 4.53 28.75
N PHE A 192 -27.69 5.06 28.17
CA PHE A 192 -27.75 6.30 27.40
C PHE A 192 -28.70 6.23 26.20
N LEU A 193 -28.72 5.11 25.46
CA LEU A 193 -29.66 4.89 24.36
C LEU A 193 -31.11 4.87 24.86
N LYS A 194 -31.39 4.18 25.97
CA LYS A 194 -32.72 4.14 26.61
C LYS A 194 -33.16 5.52 27.10
N ASP A 195 -32.28 6.27 27.76
CA ASP A 195 -32.58 7.60 28.33
C ASP A 195 -32.93 8.65 27.25
N ASN A 196 -32.33 8.54 26.06
CA ASN A 196 -32.57 9.47 24.93
C ASN A 196 -33.58 8.92 23.90
N GLY A 197 -34.06 7.68 24.08
CA GLY A 197 -34.87 6.97 23.10
C GLY A 197 -34.16 6.89 21.73
N SER A 198 -32.90 6.46 21.72
CA SER A 198 -32.07 6.27 20.53
C SER A 198 -31.90 4.77 20.24
N PRO A 199 -31.82 4.35 18.96
CA PRO A 199 -31.77 2.93 18.61
C PRO A 199 -30.41 2.30 18.90
N PHE A 200 -30.41 0.99 19.19
CA PHE A 200 -29.22 0.15 19.15
C PHE A 200 -28.98 -0.30 17.70
N MET A 201 -27.83 0.09 17.14
CA MET A 201 -27.53 -0.10 15.71
C MET A 201 -26.49 -1.22 15.50
N ILE A 202 -26.83 -2.22 14.69
CA ILE A 202 -26.11 -3.50 14.60
C ILE A 202 -25.96 -3.98 13.15
N ASN A 203 -24.87 -4.72 12.85
CA ASN A 203 -24.51 -5.21 11.52
C ASN A 203 -24.61 -6.75 11.37
N PRO A 204 -25.81 -7.35 11.27
CA PRO A 204 -26.00 -8.78 11.02
C PRO A 204 -25.74 -9.15 9.55
N TYR A 205 -24.73 -9.98 9.31
CA TYR A 205 -24.38 -10.51 7.99
C TYR A 205 -24.52 -12.05 7.94
N PRO A 206 -25.66 -12.59 7.46
CA PRO A 206 -25.81 -14.02 7.18
C PRO A 206 -24.79 -14.60 6.20
N TYR A 207 -24.18 -13.75 5.36
CA TYR A 207 -23.09 -14.12 4.44
C TYR A 207 -21.89 -14.74 5.18
N PHE A 208 -21.38 -14.12 6.25
CA PHE A 208 -20.22 -14.66 6.99
C PHE A 208 -20.57 -15.95 7.76
N ALA A 209 -21.82 -16.10 8.19
CA ALA A 209 -22.30 -17.34 8.79
C ALA A 209 -22.33 -18.49 7.76
N TYR A 210 -22.73 -18.23 6.50
CA TYR A 210 -22.62 -19.21 5.43
C TYR A 210 -21.16 -19.50 5.03
N GLY A 211 -20.29 -18.50 4.98
CA GLY A 211 -18.85 -18.69 4.74
C GLY A 211 -18.17 -19.59 5.78
N SER A 212 -18.69 -19.61 7.01
CA SER A 212 -18.25 -20.48 8.11
C SER A 212 -18.86 -21.89 8.08
N ASP A 213 -20.00 -22.07 7.41
CA ASP A 213 -20.77 -23.31 7.32
C ASP A 213 -21.38 -23.48 5.90
N PRO A 214 -20.57 -23.84 4.89
CA PRO A 214 -20.94 -23.72 3.47
C PRO A 214 -21.94 -24.78 2.95
N ARG A 215 -22.72 -25.41 3.83
CA ARG A 215 -23.68 -26.47 3.49
C ARG A 215 -24.95 -25.94 2.79
N PRO A 216 -25.57 -26.70 1.86
CA PRO A 216 -26.74 -26.24 1.10
C PRO A 216 -27.95 -25.84 1.97
N GLU A 217 -28.20 -26.54 3.07
CA GLU A 217 -29.26 -26.22 4.02
C GLU A 217 -28.99 -24.92 4.79
N THR A 218 -27.73 -24.57 5.03
CA THR A 218 -27.32 -23.29 5.62
C THR A 218 -27.43 -22.16 4.60
N LEU A 219 -27.09 -22.41 3.33
CA LEU A 219 -27.33 -21.45 2.25
C LEU A 219 -28.83 -21.12 2.12
N ALA A 220 -29.68 -22.15 2.08
CA ALA A 220 -31.13 -21.95 1.97
C ALA A 220 -31.70 -21.15 3.15
N PHE A 221 -31.24 -21.44 4.37
CA PHE A 221 -31.60 -20.72 5.59
C PHE A 221 -31.08 -19.27 5.61
N CYS A 222 -29.91 -18.98 5.04
CA CYS A 222 -29.41 -17.61 4.93
C CYS A 222 -30.11 -16.79 3.83
N LEU A 223 -30.51 -17.42 2.71
CA LEU A 223 -31.15 -16.76 1.57
C LEU A 223 -32.69 -16.65 1.65
N PHE A 224 -33.30 -16.93 2.81
CA PHE A 224 -34.76 -17.02 3.00
C PHE A 224 -35.46 -18.03 2.04
N GLN A 225 -34.73 -19.01 1.51
CA GLN A 225 -35.27 -20.06 0.64
C GLN A 225 -36.06 -21.10 1.45
N PRO A 226 -36.98 -21.87 0.83
CA PRO A 226 -37.67 -22.96 1.51
C PRO A 226 -36.69 -23.95 2.14
N ASN A 227 -36.75 -24.10 3.46
CA ASN A 227 -35.83 -24.92 4.24
C ASN A 227 -36.55 -25.56 5.44
N ALA A 228 -35.87 -26.48 6.14
CA ALA A 228 -36.46 -27.22 7.26
C ALA A 228 -36.76 -26.35 8.51
N GLY A 229 -36.17 -25.16 8.61
CA GLY A 229 -36.13 -24.28 9.78
C GLY A 229 -35.22 -24.79 10.90
N ARG A 230 -34.71 -23.87 11.73
CA ARG A 230 -33.90 -24.20 12.92
C ARG A 230 -34.74 -23.94 14.17
N VAL A 231 -34.82 -24.93 15.06
CA VAL A 231 -35.56 -24.80 16.33
C VAL A 231 -34.58 -24.38 17.43
N ASP A 232 -34.87 -23.26 18.06
CA ASP A 232 -34.16 -22.75 19.23
C ASP A 232 -34.38 -23.68 20.43
N SER A 233 -33.30 -24.22 20.99
CA SER A 233 -33.36 -25.21 22.07
C SER A 233 -33.70 -24.64 23.45
N GLY A 234 -33.66 -23.31 23.63
CA GLY A 234 -34.04 -22.64 24.88
C GLY A 234 -35.51 -22.18 24.91
N THR A 235 -36.07 -21.81 23.76
CA THR A 235 -37.45 -21.28 23.66
C THR A 235 -38.42 -22.18 22.89
N GLY A 236 -37.92 -23.13 22.10
CA GLY A 236 -38.74 -23.93 21.16
C GLY A 236 -39.19 -23.15 19.92
N ILE A 237 -38.78 -21.88 19.76
CA ILE A 237 -39.13 -21.06 18.61
C ILE A 237 -38.44 -21.58 17.36
N LYS A 238 -39.19 -21.68 16.26
CA LYS A 238 -38.68 -22.15 14.97
C LYS A 238 -38.37 -20.98 14.05
N TYR A 239 -37.10 -20.68 13.89
CA TYR A 239 -36.60 -19.70 12.93
C TYR A 239 -36.59 -20.30 11.53
N MET A 240 -37.02 -19.51 10.54
CA MET A 240 -37.07 -19.94 9.13
C MET A 240 -35.97 -19.30 8.27
N ASN A 241 -35.24 -18.31 8.79
CA ASN A 241 -34.07 -17.72 8.14
C ASN A 241 -33.04 -17.24 9.17
N MET A 242 -31.81 -16.98 8.70
CA MET A 242 -30.68 -16.54 9.55
C MET A 242 -30.78 -15.09 10.03
N PHE A 243 -31.43 -14.20 9.27
CA PHE A 243 -31.54 -12.77 9.62
C PHE A 243 -32.38 -12.59 10.88
N ASP A 244 -33.58 -13.18 10.92
CA ASP A 244 -34.46 -13.16 12.10
C ASP A 244 -33.75 -13.74 13.33
N ALA A 245 -33.01 -14.84 13.15
CA ALA A 245 -32.26 -15.49 14.22
C ALA A 245 -31.12 -14.60 14.78
N GLN A 246 -30.39 -13.90 13.90
CA GLN A 246 -29.34 -12.96 14.32
C GLN A 246 -29.91 -11.73 15.02
N VAL A 247 -31.03 -11.19 14.55
CA VAL A 247 -31.70 -10.02 15.18
C VAL A 247 -32.34 -10.40 16.53
N ASP A 248 -32.96 -11.57 16.64
CA ASP A 248 -33.57 -12.04 17.89
C ASP A 248 -32.52 -12.48 18.92
N ALA A 249 -31.30 -12.84 18.50
CA ALA A 249 -30.15 -12.98 19.40
C ALA A 249 -29.75 -11.64 20.03
N VAL A 250 -29.80 -10.54 19.27
CA VAL A 250 -29.55 -9.19 19.80
C VAL A 250 -30.69 -8.77 20.75
N HIS A 251 -31.95 -9.03 20.39
CA HIS A 251 -33.09 -8.78 21.28
C HIS A 251 -33.00 -9.58 22.59
N SER A 252 -32.53 -10.82 22.54
CA SER A 252 -32.29 -11.66 23.72
C SER A 252 -31.16 -11.10 24.59
N ALA A 253 -30.05 -10.64 23.98
CA ALA A 253 -28.93 -10.02 24.69
C ALA A 253 -29.33 -8.69 25.37
N LEU A 254 -30.10 -7.84 24.69
CA LEU A 254 -30.67 -6.62 25.25
C LEU A 254 -31.63 -6.93 26.41
N SER A 255 -32.47 -7.95 26.25
CA SER A 255 -33.39 -8.41 27.29
C SER A 255 -32.66 -8.93 28.53
N ALA A 256 -31.59 -9.71 28.35
CA ALA A 256 -30.75 -10.22 29.44
C ALA A 256 -30.06 -9.11 30.26
N MET A 257 -29.76 -7.96 29.63
CA MET A 257 -29.23 -6.78 30.33
C MET A 257 -30.31 -5.83 30.88
N GLY A 258 -31.60 -6.08 30.65
CA GLY A 258 -32.71 -5.23 31.10
C GLY A 258 -33.13 -4.09 30.15
N PHE A 259 -32.65 -4.13 28.90
CA PHE A 259 -32.82 -3.08 27.88
C PHE A 259 -33.73 -3.51 26.72
N LYS A 260 -34.64 -4.45 26.94
CA LYS A 260 -35.62 -4.95 25.94
C LYS A 260 -36.42 -3.86 25.19
N ASP A 261 -36.57 -2.69 25.81
CA ASP A 261 -37.37 -1.58 25.27
C ASP A 261 -36.57 -0.67 24.30
N VAL A 262 -35.26 -0.94 24.11
CA VAL A 262 -34.40 -0.22 23.17
C VAL A 262 -34.64 -0.75 21.75
N GLU A 263 -34.95 0.16 20.82
CA GLU A 263 -35.24 -0.17 19.43
C GLU A 263 -34.00 -0.69 18.69
N ILE A 264 -34.10 -1.85 18.03
CA ILE A 264 -33.03 -2.41 17.19
C ILE A 264 -33.17 -1.88 15.77
N VAL A 265 -32.06 -1.43 15.19
CA VAL A 265 -31.95 -1.02 13.78
C VAL A 265 -30.76 -1.72 13.15
N VAL A 266 -30.97 -2.36 12.00
CA VAL A 266 -29.90 -2.99 11.21
C VAL A 266 -29.22 -1.92 10.37
N ALA A 267 -27.99 -1.57 10.72
CA ALA A 267 -27.26 -0.44 10.12
C ALA A 267 -26.47 -0.81 8.87
N GLU A 268 -26.17 -2.09 8.69
CA GLU A 268 -25.60 -2.71 7.49
C GLU A 268 -26.05 -4.17 7.42
N THR A 269 -26.54 -4.60 6.26
CA THR A 269 -26.63 -6.02 5.91
C THR A 269 -26.63 -6.19 4.39
N GLY A 270 -26.18 -7.32 3.87
CA GLY A 270 -26.12 -7.55 2.42
C GLY A 270 -25.41 -8.84 2.05
N TRP A 271 -25.22 -9.04 0.75
CA TRP A 271 -24.57 -10.22 0.19
C TRP A 271 -23.80 -9.85 -1.09
N PRO A 272 -22.52 -10.26 -1.24
CA PRO A 272 -21.70 -9.84 -2.37
C PRO A 272 -22.07 -10.60 -3.66
N TYR A 273 -22.18 -9.88 -4.78
CA TYR A 273 -22.56 -10.49 -6.08
C TYR A 273 -21.38 -11.11 -6.83
N LYS A 274 -20.15 -10.84 -6.39
CA LYS A 274 -18.88 -11.30 -6.96
C LYS A 274 -17.86 -11.44 -5.83
N GLY A 275 -16.92 -12.37 -5.97
CA GLY A 275 -15.78 -12.56 -5.06
C GLY A 275 -14.57 -13.12 -5.80
N ASP A 276 -13.51 -13.41 -5.07
CA ASP A 276 -12.31 -14.10 -5.57
C ASP A 276 -12.53 -15.62 -5.67
N PRO A 277 -11.77 -16.37 -6.48
CA PRO A 277 -12.05 -17.78 -6.79
C PRO A 277 -11.99 -18.77 -5.61
N ASN A 278 -11.52 -18.31 -4.45
CA ASN A 278 -11.45 -19.05 -3.19
C ASN A 278 -12.56 -18.66 -2.18
N GLU A 279 -13.42 -17.69 -2.51
CA GLU A 279 -14.51 -17.24 -1.63
C GLU A 279 -15.78 -18.07 -1.88
N VAL A 280 -16.37 -18.63 -0.82
CA VAL A 280 -17.59 -19.44 -0.92
C VAL A 280 -18.81 -18.59 -0.60
N GLY A 281 -19.76 -18.52 -1.54
CA GLY A 281 -21.02 -17.79 -1.38
C GLY A 281 -21.23 -16.53 -2.23
N PRO A 282 -20.21 -15.73 -2.61
CA PRO A 282 -20.42 -14.59 -3.50
C PRO A 282 -20.97 -15.02 -4.85
N GLY A 283 -21.97 -14.29 -5.37
CA GLY A 283 -22.59 -14.62 -6.64
C GLY A 283 -23.89 -13.86 -6.90
N VAL A 284 -24.16 -13.57 -8.17
CA VAL A 284 -25.31 -12.77 -8.63
C VAL A 284 -26.64 -13.35 -8.16
N ASP A 285 -26.85 -14.65 -8.28
CA ASP A 285 -28.11 -15.30 -7.88
C ASP A 285 -28.30 -15.29 -6.36
N ASN A 286 -27.24 -15.49 -5.58
CA ASN A 286 -27.28 -15.42 -4.11
C ASN A 286 -27.55 -13.98 -3.64
N ALA A 287 -26.86 -12.99 -4.21
CA ALA A 287 -27.06 -11.58 -3.88
C ALA A 287 -28.47 -11.08 -4.24
N LYS A 288 -29.00 -11.54 -5.38
CA LYS A 288 -30.39 -11.30 -5.80
C LYS A 288 -31.39 -11.96 -4.86
N ALA A 289 -31.17 -13.22 -4.48
CA ALA A 289 -32.04 -13.96 -3.57
C ALA A 289 -32.04 -13.34 -2.17
N TYR A 290 -30.87 -13.04 -1.60
CA TYR A 290 -30.76 -12.47 -0.26
C TYR A 290 -31.46 -11.10 -0.18
N ASN A 291 -31.02 -10.13 -0.98
CA ASN A 291 -31.53 -8.77 -0.90
C ASN A 291 -32.99 -8.69 -1.34
N GLY A 292 -33.40 -9.45 -2.36
CA GLY A 292 -34.79 -9.51 -2.82
C GLY A 292 -35.74 -10.10 -1.77
N ASN A 293 -35.36 -11.21 -1.14
CA ASN A 293 -36.20 -11.85 -0.13
C ASN A 293 -36.22 -11.04 1.19
N LEU A 294 -35.12 -10.41 1.57
CA LEU A 294 -35.06 -9.49 2.70
C LEU A 294 -36.01 -8.29 2.49
N ILE A 295 -35.97 -7.64 1.32
CA ILE A 295 -36.90 -6.55 0.98
C ILE A 295 -38.36 -7.02 1.07
N ASN A 296 -38.67 -8.22 0.57
CA ASN A 296 -40.02 -8.78 0.64
C ASN A 296 -40.46 -9.12 2.07
N HIS A 297 -39.57 -9.67 2.90
CA HIS A 297 -39.81 -9.89 4.33
C HIS A 297 -40.10 -8.56 5.03
N LEU A 298 -39.28 -7.53 4.83
CA LEU A 298 -39.46 -6.21 5.44
C LEU A 298 -40.77 -5.53 5.00
N ARG A 299 -41.17 -5.67 3.73
CA ARG A 299 -42.46 -5.21 3.22
C ARG A 299 -43.67 -5.98 3.76
N SER A 300 -43.49 -7.22 4.23
CA SER A 300 -44.58 -8.03 4.78
C SER A 300 -45.07 -7.58 6.15
N MET A 301 -44.25 -6.81 6.89
CA MET A 301 -44.49 -6.38 8.27
C MET A 301 -44.74 -7.52 9.29
N VAL A 302 -44.34 -8.75 8.94
CA VAL A 302 -44.41 -9.91 9.85
C VAL A 302 -43.49 -9.72 11.07
N GLY A 303 -42.33 -9.07 10.89
CA GLY A 303 -41.30 -8.93 11.93
C GLY A 303 -40.57 -10.25 12.21
N THR A 304 -39.73 -10.23 13.25
CA THR A 304 -39.00 -11.42 13.71
C THR A 304 -39.85 -12.23 14.71
N PRO A 305 -39.55 -13.52 14.97
CA PRO A 305 -40.30 -14.33 15.93
C PRO A 305 -40.44 -13.76 17.36
N LEU A 306 -39.45 -13.01 17.88
CA LEU A 306 -39.56 -12.31 19.17
C LEU A 306 -40.15 -10.90 19.06
N MET A 307 -40.16 -10.28 17.88
CA MET A 307 -40.73 -8.95 17.64
C MET A 307 -41.79 -8.96 16.51
N PRO A 308 -42.87 -9.76 16.64
CA PRO A 308 -43.86 -9.93 15.58
C PRO A 308 -44.70 -8.66 15.35
N GLY A 309 -45.09 -8.42 14.10
CA GLY A 309 -45.95 -7.31 13.69
C GLY A 309 -45.23 -5.96 13.53
N LYS A 310 -43.89 -5.93 13.60
CA LYS A 310 -43.07 -4.73 13.37
C LYS A 310 -41.89 -5.07 12.47
N SER A 311 -41.76 -4.37 11.34
CA SER A 311 -40.54 -4.46 10.51
C SER A 311 -39.34 -3.84 11.23
N VAL A 312 -38.23 -4.55 11.25
CA VAL A 312 -36.94 -4.05 11.75
C VAL A 312 -36.37 -3.08 10.71
N GLU A 313 -36.09 -1.84 11.10
CA GLU A 313 -35.49 -0.86 10.21
C GLU A 313 -34.11 -1.34 9.75
N THR A 314 -33.90 -1.40 8.43
CA THR A 314 -32.80 -2.14 7.82
C THR A 314 -32.17 -1.35 6.69
N TYR A 315 -30.86 -1.16 6.76
CA TYR A 315 -30.04 -0.52 5.74
C TYR A 315 -29.27 -1.57 4.94
N ILE A 316 -29.48 -1.59 3.61
CA ILE A 316 -28.80 -2.52 2.71
C ILE A 316 -27.42 -1.98 2.33
N PHE A 317 -26.38 -2.77 2.61
CA PHE A 317 -25.02 -2.55 2.15
C PHE A 317 -24.83 -3.21 0.76
N ALA A 318 -24.63 -2.47 -0.33
CA ALA A 318 -24.48 -1.01 -0.46
C ALA A 318 -25.17 -0.48 -1.73
N LEU A 319 -25.36 0.85 -1.84
CA LEU A 319 -25.95 1.45 -3.04
C LEU A 319 -25.05 1.28 -4.28
N TYR A 320 -23.74 1.45 -4.11
CA TYR A 320 -22.70 1.35 -5.14
C TYR A 320 -21.52 0.49 -4.65
N ASP A 321 -20.72 -0.01 -5.59
CA ASP A 321 -19.49 -0.77 -5.33
C ASP A 321 -18.33 0.12 -4.86
N GLU A 322 -17.67 -0.25 -3.75
CA GLU A 322 -16.56 0.52 -3.16
C GLU A 322 -15.21 0.14 -3.81
N ASN A 323 -14.97 0.64 -5.03
CA ASN A 323 -13.87 0.18 -5.89
C ASN A 323 -12.45 0.44 -5.35
N LEU A 324 -12.27 1.36 -4.38
CA LEU A 324 -10.98 1.66 -3.76
C LEU A 324 -10.74 0.91 -2.44
N LYS A 325 -11.75 0.21 -1.91
CA LYS A 325 -11.64 -0.48 -0.61
C LYS A 325 -10.61 -1.63 -0.71
N PRO A 326 -9.72 -1.79 0.29
CA PRO A 326 -8.77 -2.90 0.35
C PRO A 326 -9.49 -4.23 0.66
N GLY A 327 -8.75 -5.34 0.76
CA GLY A 327 -9.30 -6.66 1.05
C GLY A 327 -9.63 -7.48 -0.21
N PRO A 328 -10.45 -8.55 -0.10
CA PRO A 328 -10.84 -9.39 -1.23
C PRO A 328 -11.73 -8.64 -2.24
N THR A 329 -12.12 -9.33 -3.32
CA THR A 329 -13.10 -8.82 -4.29
C THR A 329 -14.49 -8.70 -3.67
N SER A 330 -14.90 -9.62 -2.79
CA SER A 330 -16.24 -9.60 -2.16
C SER A 330 -16.56 -8.30 -1.43
N GLU A 331 -15.65 -7.80 -0.58
CA GLU A 331 -15.80 -6.57 0.21
C GLU A 331 -16.09 -5.31 -0.63
N ARG A 332 -15.77 -5.35 -1.93
CA ARG A 332 -15.97 -4.27 -2.91
C ARG A 332 -17.22 -4.45 -3.76
N SER A 333 -17.80 -5.65 -3.79
CA SER A 333 -18.86 -6.08 -4.72
C SER A 333 -20.21 -6.32 -4.02
N PHE A 334 -20.61 -5.36 -3.19
CA PHE A 334 -21.91 -5.32 -2.49
C PHE A 334 -22.91 -4.35 -3.14
N GLY A 335 -22.53 -3.62 -4.19
CA GLY A 335 -23.35 -2.58 -4.82
C GLY A 335 -24.62 -3.13 -5.48
N LEU A 336 -25.77 -2.56 -5.12
CA LEU A 336 -27.05 -2.76 -5.84
C LEU A 336 -26.99 -2.17 -7.25
N TYR A 337 -26.36 -0.99 -7.38
CA TYR A 337 -26.18 -0.26 -8.63
C TYR A 337 -24.70 -0.11 -8.98
N ARG A 338 -24.44 -0.01 -10.27
CA ARG A 338 -23.18 0.46 -10.84
C ARG A 338 -23.22 1.99 -11.00
N SER A 339 -22.06 2.61 -11.20
CA SER A 339 -21.97 4.06 -11.37
C SER A 339 -22.62 4.61 -12.66
N ASP A 340 -22.92 3.76 -13.63
CA ASP A 340 -23.74 4.07 -14.82
C ASP A 340 -25.25 4.03 -14.54
N LEU A 341 -25.66 3.84 -13.27
CA LEU A 341 -27.03 3.70 -12.77
C LEU A 341 -27.75 2.40 -13.19
N ASN A 342 -27.08 1.46 -13.84
CA ASN A 342 -27.63 0.12 -14.06
C ASN A 342 -27.53 -0.71 -12.77
N MET A 343 -28.51 -1.58 -12.52
CA MET A 343 -28.45 -2.52 -11.39
C MET A 343 -27.44 -3.64 -11.68
N ASN A 344 -26.67 -4.05 -10.68
CA ASN A 344 -25.83 -5.27 -10.78
C ASN A 344 -26.71 -6.54 -10.90
N TYR A 345 -27.92 -6.51 -10.34
CA TYR A 345 -28.94 -7.55 -10.46
C TYR A 345 -30.33 -6.97 -10.23
N GLN A 346 -31.34 -7.50 -10.93
CA GLN A 346 -32.70 -6.97 -10.89
C GLN A 346 -33.41 -7.30 -9.56
N LEU A 347 -33.81 -6.26 -8.82
CA LEU A 347 -34.69 -6.31 -7.67
C LEU A 347 -35.94 -5.45 -7.94
N ASP A 348 -37.10 -5.81 -7.38
CA ASP A 348 -38.24 -4.88 -7.36
C ASP A 348 -38.02 -3.83 -6.27
N LEU A 349 -37.57 -2.64 -6.68
CA LEU A 349 -37.48 -1.45 -5.84
C LEU A 349 -38.60 -0.43 -6.13
N SER A 350 -39.68 -0.81 -6.81
CA SER A 350 -40.78 0.11 -7.12
C SER A 350 -41.55 0.56 -5.86
N LYS A 351 -42.20 1.73 -5.93
CA LYS A 351 -42.98 2.29 -4.80
C LYS A 351 -44.42 1.76 -4.68
N ASN A 352 -44.87 0.94 -5.65
CA ASN A 352 -46.27 0.55 -5.82
C ASN A 352 -46.51 -0.96 -5.72
N SER A 353 -45.51 -1.78 -5.41
CA SER A 353 -45.71 -3.22 -5.21
C SER A 353 -46.43 -3.50 -3.89
N GLN A 354 -47.71 -3.91 -4.00
CA GLN A 354 -48.46 -4.44 -2.86
C GLN A 354 -47.81 -5.72 -2.32
N PRO A 355 -47.88 -5.99 -1.01
CA PRO A 355 -47.40 -7.25 -0.45
C PRO A 355 -48.20 -8.44 -1.04
N PRO A 356 -47.55 -9.55 -1.41
CA PRO A 356 -48.25 -10.75 -1.85
C PRO A 356 -49.20 -11.28 -0.77
N THR A 357 -50.46 -11.52 -1.12
CA THR A 357 -51.42 -12.17 -0.21
C THR A 357 -50.99 -13.62 0.07
N ALA A 358 -51.04 -14.00 1.35
CA ALA A 358 -50.72 -15.34 1.85
C ALA A 358 -51.65 -16.43 1.24
N PRO A 359 -51.29 -17.73 1.36
CA PRO A 359 -51.14 -18.61 0.22
C PRO A 359 -52.45 -19.08 -0.43
N VAL A 360 -52.47 -19.07 -1.76
CA VAL A 360 -53.50 -19.74 -2.56
C VAL A 360 -53.14 -21.23 -2.67
N THR A 361 -54.12 -22.10 -2.42
CA THR A 361 -53.98 -23.56 -2.55
C THR A 361 -53.66 -24.00 -4.00
N PRO A 362 -52.96 -25.13 -4.21
CA PRO A 362 -52.52 -25.52 -5.55
C PRO A 362 -53.69 -25.78 -6.51
N ALA A 363 -53.76 -25.01 -7.60
CA ALA A 363 -54.62 -25.31 -8.73
C ALA A 363 -54.00 -26.43 -9.60
N THR A 364 -54.84 -27.29 -10.16
CA THR A 364 -54.41 -28.47 -10.95
C THR A 364 -53.66 -28.10 -12.23
N PRO A 365 -52.58 -28.83 -12.59
CA PRO A 365 -51.88 -28.61 -13.86
C PRO A 365 -52.71 -29.12 -15.04
N VAL A 366 -52.64 -28.40 -16.17
CA VAL A 366 -53.17 -28.83 -17.47
C VAL A 366 -52.00 -29.06 -18.43
N THR A 367 -52.04 -30.19 -19.13
CA THR A 367 -50.98 -30.68 -20.04
C THR A 367 -50.87 -29.87 -21.34
N PRO A 368 -49.66 -29.79 -21.92
CA PRO A 368 -49.47 -30.29 -23.28
C PRO A 368 -48.90 -31.71 -23.35
N VAL A 369 -49.05 -32.37 -24.51
CA VAL A 369 -48.77 -33.81 -24.72
C VAL A 369 -47.37 -34.06 -25.29
N ALA A 370 -46.76 -35.19 -24.90
CA ALA A 370 -45.43 -35.62 -25.32
C ALA A 370 -45.39 -36.41 -26.64
N PRO A 371 -44.18 -36.60 -27.21
CA PRO A 371 -43.76 -37.93 -27.69
C PRO A 371 -42.26 -38.21 -27.40
N VAL A 372 -41.75 -39.42 -27.08
CA VAL A 372 -42.32 -40.75 -26.72
C VAL A 372 -41.37 -41.40 -25.68
N THR A 373 -41.88 -42.32 -24.84
CA THR A 373 -41.08 -43.24 -23.99
C THR A 373 -40.32 -44.32 -24.79
N PRO A 374 -39.27 -44.95 -24.22
CA PRO A 374 -39.47 -46.31 -23.70
C PRO A 374 -39.59 -46.43 -22.17
N VAL A 375 -40.04 -47.59 -21.70
CA VAL A 375 -40.57 -47.87 -20.36
C VAL A 375 -39.55 -48.64 -19.48
N PRO A 376 -39.48 -48.39 -18.15
CA PRO A 376 -38.49 -49.04 -17.27
C PRO A 376 -38.87 -50.46 -16.86
N VAL A 377 -37.89 -51.18 -16.28
CA VAL A 377 -38.10 -52.49 -15.63
C VAL A 377 -37.65 -52.40 -14.16
N THR A 378 -38.52 -52.83 -13.25
CA THR A 378 -38.35 -52.80 -11.78
C THR A 378 -37.72 -54.13 -11.25
N PRO A 379 -37.42 -54.28 -9.94
CA PRO A 379 -36.12 -54.85 -9.56
C PRO A 379 -36.14 -56.33 -9.12
N THR A 380 -34.97 -56.95 -9.18
CA THR A 380 -34.63 -58.17 -8.44
C THR A 380 -33.20 -58.10 -7.90
N ALA A 381 -33.08 -58.06 -6.57
CA ALA A 381 -31.96 -58.70 -5.87
C ALA A 381 -32.11 -60.24 -6.04
N PRO A 382 -31.04 -61.07 -5.98
CA PRO A 382 -29.95 -60.96 -5.00
C PRO A 382 -28.55 -61.35 -5.53
N VAL A 383 -27.70 -61.82 -4.61
CA VAL A 383 -26.37 -62.45 -4.76
C VAL A 383 -25.18 -61.49 -4.87
N THR A 384 -24.37 -61.48 -3.81
CA THR A 384 -23.04 -60.88 -3.73
C THR A 384 -22.00 -61.73 -4.49
N PRO A 385 -21.24 -61.17 -5.44
CA PRO A 385 -20.01 -61.76 -5.95
C PRO A 385 -18.80 -61.07 -5.32
N THR A 386 -17.97 -61.81 -4.58
CA THR A 386 -16.68 -61.30 -4.08
C THR A 386 -15.70 -61.10 -5.24
N PRO A 387 -15.20 -59.88 -5.50
CA PRO A 387 -14.26 -59.67 -6.61
C PRO A 387 -12.89 -60.28 -6.30
N LYS A 388 -12.32 -61.02 -7.27
CA LYS A 388 -10.88 -61.31 -7.27
C LYS A 388 -10.11 -60.03 -7.67
N PRO A 389 -8.92 -59.77 -7.10
CA PRO A 389 -8.20 -58.53 -7.36
C PRO A 389 -7.70 -58.45 -8.80
N GLN A 390 -8.09 -57.41 -9.52
CA GLN A 390 -7.47 -57.07 -10.81
C GLN A 390 -6.03 -56.57 -10.59
N SER A 391 -5.16 -56.78 -11.57
CA SER A 391 -3.73 -56.42 -11.51
C SER A 391 -3.46 -55.18 -12.36
N GLY A 392 -3.17 -54.05 -11.72
CA GLY A 392 -2.80 -52.80 -12.39
C GLY A 392 -2.22 -51.77 -11.42
N TRP A 393 -1.62 -50.73 -11.98
CA TRP A 393 -1.04 -49.58 -11.31
C TRP A 393 -1.68 -48.29 -11.84
N CYS A 394 -1.94 -47.32 -10.98
CA CYS A 394 -2.48 -46.03 -11.37
C CYS A 394 -1.38 -44.99 -11.45
N LEU A 395 -1.24 -44.25 -12.55
CA LEU A 395 -0.24 -43.19 -12.70
C LEU A 395 -0.82 -41.93 -13.36
N PRO A 396 -0.33 -40.72 -13.03
CA PRO A 396 -0.68 -39.51 -13.74
C PRO A 396 -0.24 -39.56 -15.22
N LYS A 397 -1.05 -38.95 -16.10
CA LYS A 397 -0.73 -38.83 -17.53
C LYS A 397 0.42 -37.83 -17.75
N PRO A 398 1.29 -38.04 -18.76
CA PRO A 398 2.31 -37.05 -19.11
C PRO A 398 1.66 -35.76 -19.61
N GLY A 399 2.16 -34.61 -19.16
CA GLY A 399 1.66 -33.28 -19.57
C GLY A 399 0.57 -32.68 -18.67
N VAL A 400 0.16 -33.33 -17.59
CA VAL A 400 -0.75 -32.73 -16.59
C VAL A 400 0.00 -31.61 -15.82
N PRO A 401 -0.58 -30.40 -15.67
CA PRO A 401 0.06 -29.30 -14.93
C PRO A 401 0.30 -29.63 -13.46
N GLU A 402 1.42 -29.15 -12.90
CA GLU A 402 1.80 -29.44 -11.50
C GLU A 402 0.76 -28.99 -10.47
N ALA A 403 0.06 -27.87 -10.69
CA ALA A 403 -1.03 -27.42 -9.82
C ALA A 403 -2.19 -28.44 -9.76
N GLN A 404 -2.45 -29.18 -10.85
CA GLN A 404 -3.48 -30.23 -10.87
C GLN A 404 -2.96 -31.53 -10.27
N LEU A 405 -1.65 -31.83 -10.42
CA LEU A 405 -1.00 -32.95 -9.73
C LEU A 405 -0.95 -32.73 -8.21
N GLN A 406 -0.73 -31.50 -7.75
CA GLN A 406 -0.80 -31.14 -6.33
C GLN A 406 -2.22 -31.34 -5.79
N GLN A 407 -3.26 -30.86 -6.49
CA GLN A 407 -4.65 -31.14 -6.10
C GLN A 407 -4.96 -32.64 -6.03
N ASN A 408 -4.41 -33.45 -6.94
CA ASN A 408 -4.58 -34.91 -6.92
C ASN A 408 -3.85 -35.57 -5.74
N LEU A 409 -2.67 -35.06 -5.39
CA LEU A 409 -1.87 -35.49 -4.24
C LEU A 409 -2.57 -35.13 -2.92
N ASP A 410 -2.96 -33.87 -2.75
CA ASP A 410 -3.70 -33.38 -1.58
C ASP A 410 -5.02 -34.14 -1.39
N TYR A 411 -5.77 -34.34 -2.49
CA TYR A 411 -6.96 -35.17 -2.49
C TYR A 411 -6.64 -36.60 -2.06
N ALA A 412 -5.65 -37.26 -2.67
CA ALA A 412 -5.32 -38.64 -2.33
C ALA A 412 -4.95 -38.80 -0.84
N CYS A 413 -4.11 -37.91 -0.30
CA CYS A 413 -3.76 -37.89 1.12
C CYS A 413 -4.96 -37.59 2.03
N SER A 414 -5.91 -36.74 1.60
CA SER A 414 -7.14 -36.45 2.35
C SER A 414 -8.07 -37.67 2.51
N GLN A 415 -7.98 -38.66 1.61
CA GLN A 415 -8.79 -39.88 1.64
C GLN A 415 -8.24 -40.95 2.60
N GLY A 416 -7.37 -40.58 3.54
CA GLY A 416 -6.93 -41.47 4.63
C GLY A 416 -5.85 -42.49 4.27
N ILE A 417 -5.09 -42.25 3.19
CA ILE A 417 -3.89 -43.05 2.87
C ILE A 417 -2.66 -42.51 3.58
N ASP A 418 -1.70 -43.37 3.87
CA ASP A 418 -0.44 -42.94 4.49
C ASP A 418 0.48 -42.23 3.47
N CYS A 419 0.47 -40.90 3.51
CA CYS A 419 1.40 -40.05 2.77
C CYS A 419 2.69 -39.72 3.54
N SER A 420 2.91 -40.26 4.74
CA SER A 420 4.15 -40.04 5.51
C SER A 420 5.43 -40.44 4.74
N PRO A 421 5.47 -41.51 3.92
CA PRO A 421 6.66 -41.89 3.15
C PRO A 421 7.11 -40.85 2.12
N ILE A 422 6.22 -39.92 1.70
CA ILE A 422 6.50 -38.85 0.74
C ILE A 422 6.56 -37.45 1.39
N GLN A 423 6.61 -37.37 2.72
CA GLN A 423 6.94 -36.13 3.44
C GLN A 423 8.46 -35.95 3.55
N ASN A 424 8.90 -34.74 3.91
CA ASN A 424 10.32 -34.41 4.03
C ASN A 424 11.04 -35.34 5.05
N GLY A 425 12.07 -36.04 4.59
CA GLY A 425 12.76 -37.10 5.35
C GLY A 425 12.15 -38.51 5.27
N GLY A 426 11.04 -38.67 4.52
CA GLY A 426 10.36 -39.96 4.29
C GLY A 426 11.09 -40.89 3.32
N THR A 427 10.85 -42.20 3.43
CA THR A 427 11.56 -43.26 2.69
C THR A 427 11.31 -43.28 1.17
N CYS A 428 10.34 -42.51 0.69
CA CYS A 428 9.98 -42.37 -0.73
C CYS A 428 9.94 -40.88 -1.16
N PHE A 429 10.57 -39.99 -0.40
CA PHE A 429 10.56 -38.55 -0.65
C PHE A 429 11.29 -38.16 -1.96
N GLU A 430 12.32 -38.91 -2.35
CA GLU A 430 13.11 -38.60 -3.56
C GLU A 430 12.65 -39.37 -4.81
N PRO A 431 12.60 -38.72 -6.00
CA PRO A 431 12.95 -37.31 -6.24
C PRO A 431 11.86 -36.34 -5.77
N ASN A 432 12.24 -35.34 -4.98
CA ASN A 432 11.34 -34.31 -4.43
C ASN A 432 10.69 -33.46 -5.54
N THR A 433 9.56 -33.95 -6.06
CA THR A 433 8.81 -33.36 -7.17
C THR A 433 7.33 -33.73 -7.05
N VAL A 434 6.45 -32.76 -7.29
CA VAL A 434 4.99 -32.94 -7.21
C VAL A 434 4.52 -34.13 -8.05
N ALA A 435 5.09 -34.31 -9.25
CA ALA A 435 4.75 -35.42 -10.13
C ALA A 435 5.12 -36.82 -9.58
N ALA A 436 6.24 -36.96 -8.85
CA ALA A 436 6.63 -38.23 -8.23
C ALA A 436 5.79 -38.53 -6.98
N HIS A 437 5.55 -37.51 -6.14
CA HIS A 437 4.71 -37.61 -4.95
C HIS A 437 3.26 -37.93 -5.30
N ALA A 438 2.69 -37.22 -6.29
CA ALA A 438 1.36 -37.52 -6.82
C ALA A 438 1.29 -38.93 -7.41
N ALA A 439 2.28 -39.38 -8.19
CA ALA A 439 2.31 -40.74 -8.71
C ALA A 439 2.31 -41.82 -7.62
N TYR A 440 2.99 -41.57 -6.48
CA TYR A 440 2.95 -42.45 -5.32
C TYR A 440 1.56 -42.46 -4.66
N ALA A 441 1.02 -41.28 -4.32
CA ALA A 441 -0.24 -41.13 -3.59
C ALA A 441 -1.46 -41.59 -4.41
N MET A 442 -1.53 -41.22 -5.70
CA MET A 442 -2.61 -41.63 -6.60
C MET A 442 -2.63 -43.15 -6.81
N ASN A 443 -1.45 -43.78 -6.92
CA ASN A 443 -1.37 -45.24 -6.93
C ASN A 443 -1.77 -45.84 -5.58
N LEU A 444 -1.27 -45.32 -4.47
CA LEU A 444 -1.57 -45.85 -3.14
C LEU A 444 -3.09 -45.82 -2.87
N LEU A 445 -3.78 -44.74 -3.22
CA LEU A 445 -5.26 -44.66 -3.16
C LEU A 445 -5.93 -45.74 -4.01
N PHE A 446 -5.47 -45.94 -5.26
CA PHE A 446 -6.02 -47.00 -6.12
C PHE A 446 -5.79 -48.40 -5.53
N GLN A 447 -4.62 -48.66 -4.90
CA GLN A 447 -4.32 -49.94 -4.25
C GLN A 447 -5.17 -50.16 -2.99
N THR A 448 -5.35 -49.16 -2.13
CA THR A 448 -6.13 -49.27 -0.87
C THR A 448 -7.64 -49.29 -1.11
N ALA A 449 -8.15 -48.48 -2.04
CA ALA A 449 -9.57 -48.41 -2.40
C ALA A 449 -10.03 -49.54 -3.36
N GLY A 450 -9.44 -50.73 -3.21
CA GLY A 450 -9.91 -51.97 -3.86
C GLY A 450 -9.67 -52.08 -5.37
N ARG A 451 -8.79 -51.26 -5.96
CA ARG A 451 -8.41 -51.30 -7.40
C ARG A 451 -9.55 -51.13 -8.41
N ASN A 452 -10.64 -50.48 -8.03
CA ASN A 452 -11.74 -50.21 -8.95
C ASN A 452 -11.34 -49.15 -9.99
N PRO A 453 -11.65 -49.30 -11.31
CA PRO A 453 -11.14 -48.40 -12.35
C PRO A 453 -11.46 -46.91 -12.15
N TRP A 454 -12.62 -46.58 -11.61
CA TRP A 454 -13.02 -45.20 -11.32
C TRP A 454 -12.16 -44.52 -10.25
N ASN A 455 -11.53 -45.29 -9.35
CA ASN A 455 -10.60 -44.76 -8.35
C ASN A 455 -9.23 -44.36 -8.95
N CYS A 456 -9.03 -44.54 -10.26
CA CYS A 456 -7.88 -44.06 -11.01
C CYS A 456 -8.22 -42.95 -12.03
N ASP A 457 -9.47 -42.44 -12.07
CA ASP A 457 -9.81 -41.40 -13.05
C ASP A 457 -9.13 -40.05 -12.73
N PHE A 458 -9.27 -39.57 -11.49
CA PHE A 458 -8.78 -38.25 -11.05
C PHE A 458 -9.14 -37.12 -12.03
N ARG A 459 -10.43 -36.99 -12.41
CA ARG A 459 -10.92 -36.05 -13.44
C ARG A 459 -10.19 -36.26 -14.78
N GLN A 460 -10.09 -37.52 -15.20
CA GLN A 460 -9.35 -38.00 -16.37
C GLN A 460 -7.84 -37.68 -16.39
N THR A 461 -7.21 -37.23 -15.28
CA THR A 461 -5.78 -36.87 -15.27
C THR A 461 -4.83 -38.06 -15.03
N ALA A 462 -5.34 -39.21 -14.59
CA ALA A 462 -4.58 -40.45 -14.47
C ALA A 462 -4.97 -41.52 -15.48
N THR A 463 -4.18 -42.60 -15.53
CA THR A 463 -4.39 -43.79 -16.35
C THR A 463 -3.95 -45.03 -15.59
N LEU A 464 -4.63 -46.14 -15.86
CA LEU A 464 -4.16 -47.47 -15.47
C LEU A 464 -3.06 -47.95 -16.41
N ILE A 465 -2.12 -48.74 -15.88
CA ILE A 465 -1.17 -49.57 -16.63
C ILE A 465 -1.04 -50.96 -15.98
N ASP A 466 -0.84 -51.99 -16.80
CA ASP A 466 -0.74 -53.38 -16.33
C ASP A 466 0.70 -53.80 -15.99
N SER A 467 1.69 -52.98 -16.35
CA SER A 467 3.12 -53.23 -16.13
C SER A 467 3.68 -52.51 -14.91
N ASN A 468 4.68 -53.10 -14.24
CA ASN A 468 5.29 -52.57 -13.03
C ASN A 468 6.11 -51.30 -13.33
N PRO A 469 5.83 -50.16 -12.67
CA PRO A 469 6.57 -48.91 -12.88
C PRO A 469 8.09 -49.04 -12.71
N LYS A 470 8.58 -49.93 -11.82
CA LYS A 470 10.02 -50.10 -11.56
C LYS A 470 10.80 -50.75 -12.71
N GLU A 471 10.14 -51.54 -13.56
CA GLU A 471 10.79 -52.20 -14.70
C GLU A 471 10.95 -51.21 -15.86
N ARG A 472 9.89 -50.44 -16.14
CA ARG A 472 9.86 -49.40 -17.19
C ARG A 472 10.89 -48.26 -16.99
N VAL A 473 11.39 -48.07 -15.77
CA VAL A 473 12.51 -47.17 -15.49
C VAL A 473 13.85 -47.74 -15.98
N LYS A 474 14.08 -49.06 -15.89
CA LYS A 474 15.28 -49.69 -16.47
C LYS A 474 15.30 -49.54 -17.98
N ASP A 475 14.18 -49.80 -18.66
CA ASP A 475 14.09 -49.66 -20.12
C ASP A 475 14.38 -48.23 -20.58
N LYS A 476 13.81 -47.23 -19.90
CA LYS A 476 14.09 -45.82 -20.19
C LYS A 476 15.53 -45.42 -19.88
N LEU A 477 16.15 -45.97 -18.83
CA LEU A 477 17.55 -45.70 -18.52
C LEU A 477 18.49 -46.34 -19.56
N ILE A 478 18.20 -47.57 -20.00
CA ILE A 478 18.92 -48.27 -21.07
C ILE A 478 18.78 -47.51 -22.40
N GLN A 479 17.57 -47.09 -22.79
CA GLN A 479 17.38 -46.24 -23.98
C GLN A 479 18.11 -44.90 -23.89
N LYS A 480 18.17 -44.28 -22.71
CA LYS A 480 18.88 -43.01 -22.50
C LYS A 480 20.40 -43.19 -22.56
N LEU A 481 20.93 -44.28 -21.99
CA LEU A 481 22.34 -44.65 -22.09
C LEU A 481 22.74 -44.98 -23.54
N MET A 482 21.91 -45.74 -24.28
CA MET A 482 22.13 -46.00 -25.71
C MET A 482 22.13 -44.71 -26.54
N LYS A 483 21.22 -43.76 -26.29
CA LYS A 483 21.21 -42.48 -27.02
C LYS A 483 22.40 -41.57 -26.69
N VAL A 484 22.88 -41.55 -25.45
CA VAL A 484 24.08 -40.78 -25.06
C VAL A 484 25.36 -41.40 -25.64
N GLY A 485 25.42 -42.72 -25.76
CA GLY A 485 26.59 -43.43 -26.32
C GLY A 485 26.76 -43.38 -27.84
N LEU A 486 25.81 -42.80 -28.59
CA LEU A 486 25.77 -42.84 -30.06
C LEU A 486 25.81 -41.47 -30.75
N SER A 487 25.84 -40.35 -30.01
CA SER A 487 25.71 -39.00 -30.59
C SER A 487 27.04 -38.26 -30.80
N ASN A 488 28.19 -38.88 -30.50
CA ASN A 488 29.51 -38.24 -30.51
C ASN A 488 30.41 -38.72 -31.68
N THR A 489 29.83 -38.95 -32.86
CA THR A 489 30.57 -39.28 -34.09
C THR A 489 29.91 -38.72 -35.35
N MET A 490 30.75 -38.06 -36.16
CA MET A 490 30.60 -37.70 -37.59
C MET A 490 29.66 -36.54 -37.98
N LYS A 491 30.20 -35.74 -38.90
CA LYS A 491 29.52 -34.78 -39.79
C LYS A 491 29.10 -35.52 -41.08
N GLU A 492 28.63 -34.75 -42.07
CA GLU A 492 28.34 -35.17 -43.45
C GLU A 492 27.08 -36.07 -43.53
N GLU A 493 26.21 -35.99 -44.53
CA GLU A 493 26.38 -35.51 -45.92
C GLU A 493 25.35 -34.42 -46.32
N GLU A 494 25.24 -34.18 -47.64
CA GLU A 494 24.54 -33.06 -48.30
C GLU A 494 23.06 -33.36 -48.63
N ALA A 495 22.44 -32.52 -49.46
CA ALA A 495 21.02 -32.59 -49.82
C ALA A 495 20.78 -33.20 -51.21
N GLU A 496 19.72 -34.01 -51.33
CA GLU A 496 18.91 -34.22 -52.54
C GLU A 496 17.58 -34.89 -52.12
N GLY A 497 16.43 -34.73 -52.78
CA GLY A 497 16.11 -33.83 -53.90
C GLY A 497 15.12 -34.44 -54.91
N GLN A 498 13.80 -34.23 -54.75
CA GLN A 498 12.74 -34.38 -55.78
C GLN A 498 11.33 -34.12 -55.18
N PHE A 499 10.26 -33.79 -55.92
CA PHE A 499 10.03 -32.76 -56.97
C PHE A 499 8.49 -32.65 -57.24
N LEU A 500 8.08 -31.77 -58.17
CA LEU A 500 6.71 -31.49 -58.69
C LEU A 500 5.86 -30.52 -57.84
N GLY A 501 5.39 -29.36 -58.33
CA GLY A 501 5.62 -28.62 -59.59
C GLY A 501 5.83 -27.10 -59.31
N VAL A 502 6.44 -26.28 -60.17
CA VAL A 502 6.05 -25.88 -61.55
C VAL A 502 4.71 -25.13 -61.53
N GLU A 503 4.54 -23.90 -62.03
CA GLU A 503 5.21 -23.10 -63.10
C GLU A 503 6.02 -21.89 -62.51
N GLN A 504 7.16 -21.40 -63.03
CA GLN A 504 7.50 -20.69 -64.30
C GLN A 504 6.70 -19.38 -64.54
N PHE A 505 7.23 -18.25 -65.06
CA PHE A 505 8.38 -17.90 -65.92
C PHE A 505 9.20 -16.69 -65.33
N GLU A 506 10.54 -16.60 -65.39
CA GLU A 506 11.45 -16.10 -66.48
C GLU A 506 11.31 -14.57 -66.79
N GLU A 507 12.35 -13.76 -67.10
CA GLU A 507 13.82 -13.98 -67.23
C GLU A 507 14.65 -12.66 -67.17
N GLY A 508 15.98 -12.77 -66.97
CA GLY A 508 17.02 -11.86 -67.51
C GLY A 508 17.37 -10.53 -66.79
N ASN A 509 18.62 -10.02 -66.82
CA ASN A 509 19.89 -10.67 -67.20
C ASN A 509 21.14 -9.98 -66.54
N GLU A 510 22.33 -10.56 -66.75
CA GLU A 510 23.65 -10.28 -66.13
C GLU A 510 24.32 -8.91 -66.43
N GLY A 511 25.38 -8.58 -65.65
CA GLY A 511 26.41 -7.59 -66.02
C GLY A 511 27.34 -7.10 -64.89
N ASP A 512 28.62 -7.53 -64.94
CA ASP A 512 29.88 -6.83 -64.55
C ASP A 512 30.12 -6.22 -63.14
N GLU A 513 31.36 -6.10 -62.59
CA GLU A 513 32.61 -6.90 -62.68
C GLU A 513 33.60 -6.47 -61.54
N ASN A 514 34.69 -7.24 -61.33
CA ASN A 514 35.99 -6.87 -60.70
C ASN A 514 36.15 -6.53 -59.18
N ALA A 515 36.84 -7.45 -58.48
CA ALA A 515 38.20 -7.31 -57.88
C ALA A 515 38.55 -6.15 -56.88
N MET A 516 39.56 -6.21 -55.99
CA MET A 516 40.78 -7.04 -55.97
C MET A 516 41.47 -7.17 -54.58
N LYS A 517 41.97 -8.37 -54.23
CA LYS A 517 43.21 -8.74 -53.46
C LYS A 517 43.58 -8.16 -52.06
N GLU A 518 43.82 -9.11 -51.12
CA GLU A 518 45.05 -9.33 -50.30
C GLU A 518 45.42 -8.35 -49.13
N THR A 519 46.23 -8.71 -48.11
CA THR A 519 47.08 -9.91 -47.84
C THR A 519 47.22 -10.30 -46.33
N THR A 520 47.02 -11.59 -46.02
CA THR A 520 47.73 -12.51 -45.06
C THR A 520 48.26 -12.15 -43.64
N SER A 521 48.27 -13.22 -42.81
CA SER A 521 49.03 -13.52 -41.57
C SER A 521 48.49 -13.00 -40.24
N SER A 522 48.24 -13.77 -39.17
CA SER A 522 48.59 -15.14 -38.70
C SER A 522 49.86 -15.29 -37.84
N GLY A 523 49.70 -15.89 -36.65
CA GLY A 523 50.77 -16.16 -35.68
C GLY A 523 50.24 -16.62 -34.32
N GLU A 524 50.19 -17.93 -34.09
CA GLU A 524 49.84 -18.54 -32.78
C GLU A 524 51.04 -18.55 -31.81
N ARG A 525 50.79 -18.67 -30.49
CA ARG A 525 51.51 -19.66 -29.66
C ARG A 525 50.88 -19.96 -28.29
N GLN A 526 51.23 -21.14 -27.79
CA GLN A 526 50.86 -21.71 -26.49
C GLN A 526 51.88 -21.32 -25.40
N GLY A 527 51.50 -21.42 -24.13
CA GLY A 527 52.41 -21.37 -22.98
C GLY A 527 51.67 -21.67 -21.67
N ALA A 528 52.26 -22.43 -20.74
CA ALA A 528 51.62 -22.87 -19.50
C ALA A 528 52.56 -22.85 -18.29
N SER A 529 52.05 -22.40 -17.14
CA SER A 529 52.48 -22.67 -15.74
C SER A 529 51.41 -22.00 -14.85
N GLN A 530 50.80 -22.60 -13.83
CA GLN A 530 51.26 -23.39 -12.67
C GLN A 530 51.47 -22.53 -11.42
N GLU A 531 51.16 -23.10 -10.26
CA GLU A 531 50.84 -22.43 -9.00
C GLU A 531 52.03 -21.71 -8.32
N ASN A 532 51.73 -20.67 -7.54
CA ASN A 532 52.09 -20.69 -6.12
C ASN A 532 51.29 -19.67 -5.29
N ILE A 533 51.16 -19.95 -3.99
CA ILE A 533 50.60 -19.05 -2.98
C ILE A 533 51.77 -18.57 -2.11
N GLU A 534 51.91 -17.25 -1.94
CA GLU A 534 52.58 -16.68 -0.77
C GLU A 534 52.00 -15.29 -0.45
N ALA A 535 52.26 -14.79 0.76
CA ALA A 535 51.57 -13.63 1.32
C ALA A 535 52.52 -12.74 2.15
N VAL A 536 51.96 -11.79 2.91
CA VAL A 536 52.56 -11.06 4.05
C VAL A 536 53.22 -9.69 3.75
N ASN A 537 52.39 -8.64 3.93
CA ASN A 537 52.63 -7.41 4.74
C ASN A 537 53.30 -6.11 4.21
N LEU A 538 52.84 -5.02 4.87
CA LEU A 538 53.53 -3.74 5.23
C LEU A 538 53.98 -2.81 4.07
N ASN A 539 53.51 -1.56 3.96
CA ASN A 539 53.51 -0.49 4.97
C ASN A 539 52.60 0.70 4.60
N LEU A 540 52.14 1.45 5.61
CA LEU A 540 51.70 2.86 5.50
C LEU A 540 52.17 3.60 6.77
N HIS A 541 52.85 4.74 6.61
CA HIS A 541 53.44 5.56 7.69
C HIS A 541 53.46 7.05 7.28
N GLY A 542 53.38 7.97 8.25
CA GLY A 542 53.17 9.42 8.02
C GLY A 542 51.69 9.78 8.25
N GLU A 543 51.23 10.36 9.37
CA GLU A 543 51.80 11.35 10.32
C GLU A 543 52.11 12.71 9.67
N VAL A 544 51.82 13.87 10.27
CA VAL A 544 51.04 14.22 11.49
C VAL A 544 50.53 15.66 11.33
N GLY A 545 49.51 16.11 12.07
CA GLY A 545 49.04 17.51 11.97
C GLY A 545 47.93 17.92 12.94
N GLU A 546 48.20 17.87 14.26
CA GLU A 546 47.31 18.46 15.27
C GLU A 546 47.39 19.99 15.29
N ASN A 547 46.32 20.65 15.74
CA ASN A 547 46.36 21.98 16.35
C ASN A 547 45.03 22.25 17.07
N GLU A 548 45.00 22.11 18.40
CA GLU A 548 44.00 22.76 19.23
C GLU A 548 44.37 24.23 19.44
N ILE A 549 43.39 25.13 19.38
CA ILE A 549 43.46 26.42 20.06
C ILE A 549 42.14 26.63 20.80
N VAL A 550 42.24 26.98 22.08
CA VAL A 550 41.13 27.11 23.03
C VAL A 550 40.73 28.59 23.18
N ASN A 551 39.60 28.80 23.87
CA ASN A 551 38.99 30.05 24.37
C ASN A 551 37.77 30.50 23.54
N GLU A 552 36.54 30.42 24.03
CA GLU A 552 35.95 30.95 25.29
C GLU A 552 35.57 32.44 25.16
N TYR A 553 34.25 32.70 25.17
CA TYR A 553 33.64 33.95 25.63
C TYR A 553 32.22 33.63 26.15
N ASP A 554 31.92 34.08 27.37
CA ASP A 554 30.66 33.82 28.09
C ASP A 554 29.85 35.11 28.31
N SER A 555 28.52 34.97 28.37
CA SER A 555 27.47 35.93 28.79
C SER A 555 26.10 35.26 28.49
N GLY A 556 25.20 34.94 29.42
CA GLY A 556 25.02 35.37 30.82
C GLY A 556 23.88 36.41 30.91
N GLY A 557 22.78 36.24 31.65
CA GLY A 557 22.27 35.12 32.46
C GLY A 557 20.72 35.20 32.53
N GLY A 558 19.99 34.72 33.55
CA GLY A 558 20.37 33.98 34.76
C GLY A 558 19.27 34.05 35.86
N SER A 559 19.07 32.94 36.59
CA SER A 559 18.45 32.73 37.93
C SER A 559 17.70 31.37 37.93
N ASP A 560 18.24 30.28 38.48
CA ASP A 560 18.36 29.90 39.91
C ASP A 560 17.03 29.31 40.47
N ASP A 561 17.00 28.26 41.30
CA ASP A 561 17.99 27.77 42.28
C ASP A 561 18.56 26.33 42.05
N LYS A 562 19.63 26.00 42.79
CA LYS A 562 20.25 24.66 42.91
C LYS A 562 20.12 24.07 44.32
N CYS A 563 20.29 22.75 44.42
CA CYS A 563 20.91 22.10 45.58
C CYS A 563 21.87 20.98 45.12
N LEU A 564 22.82 20.58 45.98
CA LEU A 564 24.03 19.82 45.60
C LEU A 564 24.20 18.52 46.40
N GLY A 565 24.96 17.57 45.83
CA GLY A 565 25.38 16.30 46.43
C GLY A 565 25.82 15.33 45.33
N ALA A 566 27.07 15.39 44.84
CA ALA A 566 28.31 14.88 45.45
C ALA A 566 28.63 13.45 44.97
N GLU A 567 29.80 13.29 44.36
CA GLU A 567 30.33 12.01 43.84
C GLU A 567 31.09 11.26 44.94
N ASP A 568 31.11 9.92 44.87
CA ASP A 568 31.89 9.08 45.79
C ASP A 568 32.34 7.78 45.08
N GLU A 569 33.56 7.77 44.52
CA GLU A 569 34.16 6.57 43.92
C GLU A 569 34.65 5.60 45.02
N GLY A 570 33.79 4.64 45.39
CA GLY A 570 34.07 3.68 46.46
C GLY A 570 33.88 2.21 46.08
N ASN A 571 35.00 1.49 45.90
CA ASN A 571 35.11 0.03 46.10
C ASN A 571 34.32 -0.90 45.14
N THR A 572 34.79 -1.05 43.89
CA THR A 572 34.40 -2.18 43.02
C THR A 572 35.29 -3.41 43.26
N ALA A 573 34.66 -4.58 43.44
CA ALA A 573 35.35 -5.86 43.65
C ALA A 573 36.07 -6.37 42.37
N PRO A 574 37.18 -7.12 42.51
CA PRO A 574 37.96 -7.60 41.36
C PRO A 574 37.17 -8.55 40.44
N ILE A 575 37.43 -8.45 39.14
CA ILE A 575 36.73 -9.17 38.07
C ILE A 575 37.22 -10.62 37.98
N PRO A 576 36.33 -11.64 37.93
CA PRO A 576 36.72 -13.03 37.74
C PRO A 576 37.12 -13.33 36.28
N GLU A 577 38.32 -13.87 36.05
CA GLU A 577 38.80 -14.25 34.70
C GLU A 577 37.90 -15.28 33.97
N LYS A 578 37.24 -16.14 34.75
CA LYS A 578 36.40 -17.24 34.30
C LYS A 578 35.05 -17.16 35.00
N VAL A 579 33.98 -17.33 34.22
CA VAL A 579 32.60 -17.26 34.70
C VAL A 579 31.85 -18.51 34.26
N GLN A 580 31.12 -19.10 35.19
CA GLN A 580 30.15 -20.15 34.93
C GLN A 580 28.82 -19.75 35.59
N VAL A 581 27.73 -19.88 34.85
CA VAL A 581 26.37 -19.54 35.28
C VAL A 581 25.60 -20.85 35.47
N THR A 582 24.61 -20.89 36.36
CA THR A 582 23.83 -22.12 36.61
C THR A 582 23.18 -22.63 35.33
N GLY A 583 23.60 -23.80 34.85
CA GLY A 583 23.15 -24.38 33.57
C GLY A 583 24.00 -24.03 32.34
N SER A 584 25.13 -23.32 32.49
CA SER A 584 26.07 -23.05 31.38
C SER A 584 27.41 -23.81 31.52
N PRO A 585 28.14 -24.01 30.41
CA PRO A 585 29.58 -24.26 30.41
C PRO A 585 30.37 -23.10 31.04
N ALA A 586 31.68 -23.29 31.21
CA ALA A 586 32.59 -22.24 31.67
C ALA A 586 33.09 -21.36 30.51
N TYR A 587 33.08 -20.05 30.72
CA TYR A 587 33.53 -19.04 29.76
C TYR A 587 34.68 -18.22 30.33
N LYS A 588 35.74 -18.01 29.54
CA LYS A 588 36.80 -17.03 29.84
C LYS A 588 36.37 -15.65 29.32
N ILE A 589 36.57 -14.60 30.11
CA ILE A 589 36.34 -13.23 29.66
C ILE A 589 37.48 -12.79 28.72
N ASP A 590 37.12 -12.23 27.56
CA ASP A 590 38.06 -11.92 26.47
C ASP A 590 38.24 -10.39 26.27
N ARG A 591 37.18 -9.57 26.45
CA ARG A 591 37.24 -8.09 26.38
C ARG A 591 36.02 -7.40 27.03
N LYS A 592 36.22 -6.20 27.59
CA LYS A 592 35.13 -5.27 28.03
C LYS A 592 34.55 -4.55 26.80
N LEU A 593 33.24 -4.32 26.78
CA LEU A 593 32.51 -3.61 25.71
C LEU A 593 32.01 -2.21 26.12
N GLY A 594 32.22 -1.81 27.37
CA GLY A 594 31.75 -0.54 27.94
C GLY A 594 30.71 -0.75 29.03
N GLU A 595 29.93 0.31 29.29
CA GLU A 595 28.90 0.35 30.33
C GLU A 595 27.52 0.43 29.68
N GLY A 596 26.54 -0.28 30.25
CA GLY A 596 25.27 -0.60 29.60
C GLY A 596 24.07 -0.25 30.48
N GLY A 597 23.90 1.04 30.79
CA GLY A 597 23.07 1.48 31.91
C GLY A 597 23.79 1.19 33.24
N PHE A 598 23.04 0.80 34.27
CA PHE A 598 23.53 0.59 35.65
C PHE A 598 24.53 -0.58 35.86
N GLY A 599 25.27 -1.03 34.83
CA GLY A 599 26.22 -2.15 34.93
C GLY A 599 27.15 -2.34 33.73
N GLN A 600 28.17 -3.18 33.93
CA GLN A 600 29.28 -3.38 33.00
C GLN A 600 29.12 -4.61 32.10
N VAL A 601 29.61 -4.53 30.86
CA VAL A 601 29.37 -5.53 29.80
C VAL A 601 30.68 -6.08 29.21
N TYR A 602 30.73 -7.39 28.99
CA TYR A 602 31.91 -8.15 28.57
C TYR A 602 31.58 -9.19 27.48
N VAL A 603 32.59 -9.62 26.72
CA VAL A 603 32.53 -10.79 25.82
C VAL A 603 33.20 -11.99 26.50
N GLY A 604 32.58 -13.16 26.42
CA GLY A 604 33.14 -14.43 26.89
C GLY A 604 33.24 -15.49 25.78
N ARG A 605 34.28 -16.33 25.86
CA ARG A 605 34.49 -17.49 24.97
C ARG A 605 34.58 -18.79 25.77
N ARG A 606 33.98 -19.86 25.24
CA ARG A 606 33.87 -21.16 25.93
C ARG A 606 35.25 -21.78 26.14
N ILE A 607 35.47 -22.41 27.29
CA ILE A 607 36.77 -23.00 27.66
C ILE A 607 36.89 -24.46 27.17
N ASP A 608 35.77 -25.20 27.09
CA ASP A 608 35.78 -26.64 26.79
C ASP A 608 35.92 -26.93 25.28
N PRO A 609 36.81 -27.88 24.87
CA PRO A 609 37.18 -28.12 23.48
C PRO A 609 36.02 -28.67 22.62
N PRO A 610 36.11 -28.56 21.27
CA PRO A 610 35.03 -28.95 20.38
C PRO A 610 35.03 -30.45 20.03
N ASN A 611 33.83 -31.00 19.90
CA ASN A 611 33.51 -32.00 18.89
C ASN A 611 32.13 -31.64 18.28
N PRO A 612 31.90 -31.91 16.97
CA PRO A 612 30.88 -31.24 16.16
C PRO A 612 29.48 -31.92 16.23
N PRO A 613 28.38 -31.36 15.66
CA PRO A 613 28.27 -30.28 14.67
C PRO A 613 28.48 -28.84 15.14
N GLU A 614 28.92 -27.98 14.23
CA GLU A 614 29.21 -26.54 14.43
C GLU A 614 27.96 -25.62 14.49
N SER A 615 26.78 -26.16 14.83
CA SER A 615 25.49 -25.45 14.77
C SER A 615 24.68 -25.49 16.08
N THR A 616 25.32 -25.73 17.21
CA THR A 616 24.65 -25.78 18.53
C THR A 616 24.33 -24.38 19.07
N THR A 617 23.10 -23.92 18.77
CA THR A 617 22.46 -22.80 19.47
C THR A 617 22.13 -23.15 20.93
N GLY A 618 21.86 -22.13 21.76
CA GLY A 618 21.52 -22.33 23.18
C GLY A 618 22.73 -22.21 24.12
N PRO A 619 22.68 -22.83 25.33
CA PRO A 619 23.69 -22.61 26.38
C PRO A 619 25.09 -23.16 26.06
N ASN A 620 25.28 -23.93 24.99
CA ASN A 620 26.58 -24.50 24.60
C ASN A 620 27.36 -23.64 23.58
N ALA A 621 26.85 -22.47 23.21
CA ALA A 621 27.42 -21.58 22.20
C ALA A 621 28.89 -21.18 22.48
N VAL A 622 29.66 -20.95 21.41
CA VAL A 622 31.13 -20.73 21.46
C VAL A 622 31.50 -19.33 21.96
N GLU A 623 30.77 -18.29 21.54
CA GLU A 623 30.99 -16.88 21.91
C GLU A 623 29.68 -16.28 22.45
N VAL A 624 29.77 -15.57 23.59
CA VAL A 624 28.60 -15.05 24.32
C VAL A 624 28.84 -13.63 24.85
N ALA A 625 27.75 -12.87 25.00
CA ALA A 625 27.76 -11.59 25.71
C ALA A 625 27.35 -11.77 27.18
N LEU A 626 28.03 -11.07 28.09
CA LEU A 626 27.88 -11.17 29.55
C LEU A 626 27.68 -9.77 30.17
N LYS A 627 26.78 -9.65 31.17
CA LYS A 627 26.57 -8.42 31.96
C LYS A 627 26.42 -8.73 33.46
N PHE A 628 26.90 -7.83 34.32
CA PHE A 628 26.85 -7.91 35.79
C PHE A 628 26.43 -6.56 36.42
N GLU A 629 25.74 -6.59 37.57
CA GLU A 629 25.26 -5.40 38.31
C GLU A 629 25.37 -5.53 39.86
N HIS A 630 25.23 -4.40 40.56
CA HIS A 630 25.31 -4.27 42.02
C HIS A 630 24.15 -3.44 42.61
N ARG A 631 23.76 -3.72 43.86
CA ARG A 631 22.57 -3.12 44.52
C ARG A 631 22.76 -1.67 45.04
N SER A 632 23.92 -1.06 44.83
CA SER A 632 24.29 0.23 45.45
C SER A 632 24.20 1.44 44.53
N SER A 633 23.85 1.26 43.24
CA SER A 633 23.51 2.37 42.36
C SER A 633 22.21 3.06 42.84
N THR A 634 22.27 4.37 43.03
CA THR A 634 21.25 5.16 43.74
C THR A 634 19.91 5.24 43.00
N GLY A 635 18.86 4.63 43.56
CA GLY A 635 17.49 4.76 43.01
C GLY A 635 16.37 3.91 43.65
N CYS A 636 16.57 3.32 44.84
CA CYS A 636 15.69 2.26 45.36
C CYS A 636 15.01 2.54 46.73
N ASN A 637 14.60 3.78 47.02
CA ASN A 637 13.96 4.13 48.31
C ASN A 637 12.52 4.68 48.26
N ASP A 638 12.01 5.14 47.10
CA ASP A 638 10.66 5.72 47.02
C ASP A 638 9.59 4.66 46.73
N GLY A 639 8.78 4.34 47.74
CA GLY A 639 7.73 3.31 47.68
C GLY A 639 6.48 3.71 46.90
N ARG A 640 6.59 3.87 45.58
CA ARG A 640 5.46 3.95 44.64
C ARG A 640 5.62 2.89 43.53
N PRO A 641 4.56 2.15 43.12
CA PRO A 641 4.63 1.31 41.93
C PRO A 641 4.58 2.18 40.65
N PRO A 642 5.57 2.13 39.74
CA PRO A 642 5.59 2.96 38.54
C PRO A 642 5.07 2.23 37.30
N TYR A 643 4.44 2.99 36.40
CA TYR A 643 3.76 2.58 35.15
C TYR A 643 4.55 1.67 34.16
N GLU A 644 5.86 1.45 34.32
CA GLU A 644 6.74 1.00 33.23
C GLU A 644 6.73 -0.51 32.94
N TRP A 645 6.21 -1.37 33.82
CA TRP A 645 6.28 -2.83 33.61
C TRP A 645 5.27 -3.39 32.60
N GLN A 646 4.28 -2.58 32.21
CA GLN A 646 3.04 -3.09 31.64
C GLN A 646 2.92 -2.88 30.13
N GLU A 647 3.17 -1.67 29.61
CA GLU A 647 3.29 -1.42 28.15
C GLU A 647 4.38 -2.30 27.51
N TRP A 648 5.39 -2.57 28.34
CA TRP A 648 6.69 -3.08 27.96
C TRP A 648 6.68 -4.57 27.66
N ILE A 649 5.98 -5.37 28.48
CA ILE A 649 5.81 -6.82 28.29
C ILE A 649 4.94 -7.07 27.05
N MET A 650 3.92 -6.23 26.84
CA MET A 650 3.09 -6.23 25.65
C MET A 650 3.92 -5.95 24.38
N GLU A 651 4.85 -4.99 24.44
CA GLU A 651 5.72 -4.62 23.32
C GLU A 651 6.75 -5.73 22.94
N GLN A 652 7.02 -6.70 23.84
CA GLN A 652 7.76 -7.93 23.52
C GLN A 652 6.84 -9.03 22.93
N TRP A 653 5.55 -9.03 23.28
CA TRP A 653 4.59 -10.06 22.87
C TRP A 653 4.07 -9.87 21.45
N GLU A 654 3.86 -8.63 21.00
CA GLU A 654 3.66 -8.30 19.56
C GLU A 654 4.87 -8.65 18.68
N LYS A 655 5.96 -9.09 19.32
CA LYS A 655 7.19 -9.58 18.69
C LYS A 655 7.49 -11.02 19.15
N ASP A 656 6.44 -11.77 19.50
CA ASP A 656 6.33 -13.21 19.79
C ASP A 656 7.15 -13.77 20.98
N PHE A 657 7.62 -12.97 21.95
CA PHE A 657 8.31 -13.48 23.15
C PHE A 657 7.31 -13.93 24.27
N TYR A 658 7.54 -15.10 24.88
CA TYR A 658 6.71 -15.77 25.91
C TYR A 658 7.49 -16.02 27.23
N ILE A 659 6.87 -15.96 28.42
CA ILE A 659 7.59 -16.20 29.70
C ILE A 659 8.19 -17.63 29.79
N SER A 660 9.47 -17.73 30.14
CA SER A 660 10.27 -18.98 30.09
C SER A 660 10.80 -19.49 31.44
N ALA A 661 11.14 -18.61 32.39
CA ALA A 661 11.59 -18.98 33.73
C ALA A 661 11.38 -17.85 34.74
N ILE A 662 11.11 -18.18 36.00
CA ILE A 662 10.91 -17.23 37.12
C ILE A 662 11.49 -17.81 38.42
N ALA A 663 12.10 -16.95 39.25
CA ALA A 663 12.48 -17.26 40.62
C ALA A 663 12.51 -15.99 41.50
N GLY A 664 12.40 -16.15 42.82
CA GLY A 664 12.52 -15.08 43.81
C GLY A 664 13.11 -15.61 45.12
N ALA A 665 13.55 -14.72 46.00
CA ALA A 665 14.23 -15.07 47.25
C ALA A 665 13.75 -14.23 48.44
N ASN A 666 14.09 -14.69 49.66
CA ASN A 666 13.41 -14.38 50.92
C ASN A 666 13.51 -12.92 51.44
N ASN A 667 14.00 -11.98 50.63
CA ASN A 667 14.13 -10.55 50.94
C ASN A 667 13.17 -9.65 50.15
N GLY A 668 12.11 -10.22 49.55
CA GLY A 668 11.02 -9.46 48.94
C GLY A 668 11.25 -9.04 47.49
N SER A 669 11.95 -9.85 46.70
CA SER A 669 12.21 -9.57 45.27
C SER A 669 12.20 -10.84 44.43
N SER A 670 11.80 -10.70 43.16
CA SER A 670 11.52 -11.81 42.22
C SER A 670 11.92 -11.42 40.78
N LEU A 671 12.04 -12.38 39.84
CA LEU A 671 12.54 -12.17 38.47
C LEU A 671 11.70 -12.82 37.33
N VAL A 672 11.43 -12.09 36.22
CA VAL A 672 10.79 -12.61 34.97
C VAL A 672 11.84 -12.88 33.89
N VAL A 673 11.64 -13.91 33.05
CA VAL A 673 12.36 -14.11 31.78
C VAL A 673 11.37 -14.47 30.65
N MET A 674 11.62 -14.07 29.40
CA MET A 674 10.81 -14.42 28.20
C MET A 674 11.65 -14.92 27.00
N SER A 675 11.03 -15.65 26.04
CA SER A 675 11.64 -16.32 24.87
C SER A 675 10.68 -16.46 23.66
N LYS A 676 11.16 -16.29 22.41
CA LYS A 676 10.33 -16.35 21.17
C LYS A 676 10.39 -17.66 20.40
N GLY A 677 9.25 -18.36 20.37
CA GLY A 677 8.98 -19.52 19.51
C GLY A 677 9.90 -20.73 19.72
N THR A 678 9.60 -21.91 19.19
CA THR A 678 8.32 -22.38 18.62
C THR A 678 7.39 -22.88 19.74
N GLN A 679 6.48 -23.83 19.48
CA GLN A 679 5.80 -24.59 20.54
C GLN A 679 6.84 -25.35 21.39
N TYR A 680 7.14 -24.86 22.59
CA TYR A 680 7.78 -25.65 23.65
C TYR A 680 7.02 -25.47 24.97
N VAL A 681 7.06 -26.52 25.80
CA VAL A 681 5.94 -26.89 26.67
C VAL A 681 6.18 -26.57 28.15
N LYS A 682 5.14 -26.02 28.80
CA LYS A 682 4.88 -25.78 30.25
C LYS A 682 5.32 -24.45 30.89
N GLN A 683 4.29 -23.80 31.45
CA GLN A 683 4.27 -23.03 32.71
C GLN A 683 4.99 -21.67 32.77
N SER A 684 4.22 -20.61 32.53
CA SER A 684 4.54 -19.21 32.84
C SER A 684 4.08 -18.79 34.25
N TYR A 685 4.76 -17.80 34.84
CA TYR A 685 4.52 -17.25 36.19
C TYR A 685 4.59 -15.68 36.17
N LYS A 686 4.46 -14.97 37.31
CA LYS A 686 4.36 -13.47 37.39
C LYS A 686 5.30 -12.83 38.44
N VAL A 687 5.83 -11.61 38.20
CA VAL A 687 6.82 -10.87 39.04
C VAL A 687 6.76 -9.30 38.89
N SER A 688 7.54 -8.56 39.72
CA SER A 688 7.56 -7.10 39.98
C SER A 688 8.85 -6.30 39.59
N GLU A 689 8.88 -4.99 39.91
CA GLU A 689 9.12 -3.88 38.97
C GLU A 689 10.58 -3.39 38.66
N SER A 690 11.64 -4.22 38.74
CA SER A 690 13.05 -3.70 38.68
C SER A 690 14.01 -4.40 37.69
N PHE A 691 13.82 -4.31 36.36
CA PHE A 691 14.61 -5.11 35.38
C PHE A 691 15.03 -4.32 34.10
N PRO A 692 16.21 -4.56 33.47
CA PRO A 692 17.05 -3.51 32.86
C PRO A 692 17.09 -3.47 31.30
N PHE A 693 16.12 -4.09 30.64
CA PHE A 693 16.36 -4.74 29.34
C PHE A 693 16.10 -3.88 28.08
N LYS A 694 16.07 -2.54 28.18
CA LYS A 694 16.32 -1.64 27.00
C LYS A 694 17.60 -2.08 26.25
N TRP A 695 18.60 -2.56 26.99
CA TRP A 695 19.83 -3.17 26.47
C TRP A 695 19.60 -4.49 25.71
N ILE A 696 18.73 -5.40 26.20
CA ILE A 696 18.39 -6.65 25.50
C ILE A 696 17.64 -6.32 24.20
N LYS A 697 16.70 -5.36 24.21
CA LYS A 697 16.02 -4.87 23.00
C LYS A 697 16.97 -4.26 21.95
N LYS A 698 18.18 -3.85 22.34
CA LYS A 698 19.27 -3.51 21.41
C LYS A 698 19.98 -4.78 20.93
N LYS A 699 20.50 -5.62 21.83
CA LYS A 699 21.28 -6.82 21.47
C LYS A 699 20.50 -7.88 20.71
N TRP A 700 19.20 -7.99 20.93
CA TRP A 700 18.31 -8.86 20.15
C TRP A 700 18.03 -8.30 18.74
N ARG A 701 17.98 -6.98 18.54
CA ARG A 701 18.01 -6.39 17.19
C ARG A 701 19.36 -6.59 16.47
N GLU A 702 20.45 -6.75 17.22
CA GLU A 702 21.75 -7.23 16.71
C GLU A 702 21.80 -8.77 16.51
N GLY A 703 20.70 -9.48 16.79
CA GLY A 703 20.51 -10.92 16.57
C GLY A 703 20.83 -11.84 17.75
N TYR A 704 21.12 -11.32 18.95
CA TYR A 704 21.44 -12.13 20.14
C TYR A 704 20.19 -12.50 20.96
N TYR A 705 20.11 -13.75 21.39
CA TYR A 705 19.02 -14.32 22.19
C TYR A 705 19.52 -14.69 23.59
N VAL A 706 18.69 -14.52 24.63
CA VAL A 706 19.00 -14.90 26.02
C VAL A 706 19.02 -16.42 26.14
N THR A 707 20.10 -16.99 26.70
CA THR A 707 20.28 -18.45 26.83
C THR A 707 20.46 -18.94 28.25
N ALA A 708 21.00 -18.12 29.16
CA ALA A 708 21.11 -18.46 30.59
C ALA A 708 21.08 -17.19 31.46
N MET A 709 20.65 -17.34 32.71
CA MET A 709 20.54 -16.28 33.70
C MET A 709 20.66 -16.87 35.11
N ALA A 710 21.32 -16.17 36.03
CA ALA A 710 21.34 -16.55 37.45
C ALA A 710 21.35 -15.34 38.37
N THR A 711 20.95 -15.56 39.62
CA THR A 711 20.99 -14.59 40.72
C THR A 711 21.76 -15.17 41.90
N ALA A 712 22.46 -14.32 42.64
CA ALA A 712 23.20 -14.67 43.83
C ALA A 712 23.05 -13.54 44.86
N GLY A 713 22.11 -13.72 45.80
CA GLY A 713 21.75 -12.68 46.76
C GLY A 713 21.20 -11.43 46.06
N SER A 714 21.93 -10.32 46.12
CA SER A 714 21.56 -9.03 45.50
C SER A 714 22.31 -8.71 44.20
N ARG A 715 22.88 -9.74 43.54
CA ARG A 715 23.58 -9.63 42.25
C ARG A 715 22.96 -10.57 41.22
N TRP A 716 22.98 -10.18 39.95
CA TRP A 716 22.43 -10.96 38.84
C TRP A 716 23.38 -10.97 37.62
N ALA A 717 23.26 -11.98 36.77
CA ALA A 717 24.03 -12.11 35.52
C ALA A 717 23.19 -12.73 34.39
N ILE A 718 23.44 -12.30 33.14
CA ILE A 718 22.76 -12.77 31.92
C ILE A 718 23.78 -13.19 30.86
N VAL A 719 23.47 -14.27 30.13
CA VAL A 719 24.24 -14.81 28.98
C VAL A 719 23.38 -14.74 27.72
N MET A 720 23.95 -14.28 26.59
CA MET A 720 23.28 -14.23 25.29
C MET A 720 24.14 -14.78 24.14
N SER A 721 23.52 -15.41 23.13
CA SER A 721 24.16 -16.04 21.96
C SER A 721 23.44 -15.71 20.64
N ARG A 722 24.09 -15.88 19.48
CA ARG A 722 23.51 -15.58 18.15
C ARG A 722 23.75 -16.71 17.13
N GLY A 723 22.72 -17.11 16.38
CA GLY A 723 22.85 -17.90 15.17
C GLY A 723 23.11 -17.01 13.94
N VAL A 724 24.03 -17.40 13.05
CA VAL A 724 24.58 -16.51 12.01
C VAL A 724 24.00 -16.73 10.61
N ALA A 725 23.37 -17.89 10.33
CA ALA A 725 22.95 -18.25 8.97
C ALA A 725 21.60 -17.64 8.52
N GLU A 726 20.55 -17.81 9.33
CA GLU A 726 19.15 -17.74 8.87
C GLU A 726 18.70 -16.37 8.32
N LEU A 727 19.22 -15.27 8.89
CA LEU A 727 18.83 -13.92 8.47
C LEU A 727 19.29 -13.59 7.04
N LYS A 728 20.47 -14.08 6.65
CA LYS A 728 21.06 -13.84 5.32
C LYS A 728 20.25 -14.54 4.23
N GLU A 729 19.75 -15.73 4.53
CA GLU A 729 18.94 -16.55 3.62
C GLU A 729 17.54 -15.95 3.40
N ARG A 730 16.85 -15.53 4.48
CA ARG A 730 15.54 -14.86 4.36
C ARG A 730 15.63 -13.54 3.57
N HIS A 731 16.68 -12.74 3.77
CA HIS A 731 16.89 -11.52 2.98
C HIS A 731 17.16 -11.83 1.50
N ALA A 732 18.00 -12.84 1.21
CA ALA A 732 18.26 -13.27 -0.17
C ALA A 732 16.99 -13.74 -0.88
N ALA A 733 16.14 -14.56 -0.23
CA ALA A 733 14.88 -15.05 -0.80
C ALA A 733 13.88 -13.92 -1.11
N ALA A 734 13.75 -12.93 -0.22
CA ALA A 734 12.93 -11.74 -0.47
C ALA A 734 13.45 -10.92 -1.66
N THR A 735 14.75 -10.65 -1.72
CA THR A 735 15.40 -9.91 -2.82
C THR A 735 15.26 -10.66 -4.15
N GLN A 736 15.45 -11.99 -4.16
CA GLN A 736 15.27 -12.83 -5.34
C GLN A 736 13.81 -12.78 -5.84
N THR A 737 12.83 -12.78 -4.93
CA THR A 737 11.42 -12.66 -5.29
C THR A 737 11.12 -11.32 -5.97
N VAL A 738 11.55 -10.20 -5.37
CA VAL A 738 11.40 -8.85 -5.95
C VAL A 738 12.06 -8.74 -7.32
N ASN A 739 13.30 -9.22 -7.46
CA ASN A 739 14.03 -9.21 -8.73
C ASN A 739 13.33 -10.05 -9.80
N SER A 740 12.79 -11.22 -9.44
CA SER A 740 12.03 -12.07 -10.37
C SER A 740 10.75 -11.40 -10.89
N LEU A 741 10.10 -10.58 -10.07
CA LEU A 741 8.91 -9.80 -10.46
C LEU A 741 9.30 -8.60 -11.33
N ARG A 742 10.39 -7.89 -10.99
CA ARG A 742 10.94 -6.77 -11.77
C ARG A 742 11.28 -7.22 -13.20
N GLU A 743 11.99 -8.33 -13.35
CA GLU A 743 12.33 -8.88 -14.68
C GLU A 743 11.12 -9.44 -15.44
N LYS A 744 10.16 -10.11 -14.78
CA LYS A 744 8.89 -10.55 -15.43
C LYS A 744 8.07 -9.36 -15.96
N LEU A 745 8.03 -8.24 -15.22
CA LEU A 745 7.35 -7.02 -15.66
C LEU A 745 8.09 -6.34 -16.83
N LYS A 746 9.42 -6.29 -16.78
CA LYS A 746 10.29 -5.79 -17.86
C LYS A 746 10.13 -6.61 -19.15
N GLN A 747 10.16 -7.94 -19.06
CA GLN A 747 9.90 -8.85 -20.19
C GLN A 747 8.49 -8.65 -20.77
N LYS A 748 7.44 -8.59 -19.94
CA LYS A 748 6.07 -8.32 -20.42
C LYS A 748 5.92 -6.94 -21.06
N ARG A 749 6.65 -5.92 -20.59
CA ARG A 749 6.67 -4.60 -21.23
C ARG A 749 7.38 -4.64 -22.58
N GLN A 750 8.53 -5.31 -22.68
CA GLN A 750 9.25 -5.47 -23.95
C GLN A 750 8.41 -6.22 -25.00
N LEU A 751 7.64 -7.23 -24.59
CA LEU A 751 6.72 -7.98 -25.46
C LEU A 751 5.48 -7.17 -25.93
N LEU A 752 5.24 -5.98 -25.36
CA LEU A 752 4.20 -5.05 -25.80
C LEU A 752 4.73 -3.93 -26.72
N LEU A 753 6.03 -3.92 -27.00
CA LEU A 753 6.65 -3.01 -27.97
C LEU A 753 6.68 -3.69 -29.35
N ASP A 754 6.05 -3.04 -30.33
CA ASP A 754 6.00 -3.48 -31.72
C ASP A 754 7.25 -3.04 -32.52
N THR A 755 7.83 -1.87 -32.21
CA THR A 755 9.05 -1.36 -32.86
C THR A 755 9.78 -0.30 -32.02
N ASP A 756 11.12 -0.32 -32.03
CA ASP A 756 11.95 0.74 -31.44
C ASP A 756 11.86 2.07 -32.21
N LEU A 757 11.74 3.21 -31.50
CA LEU A 757 11.62 4.53 -32.13
C LEU A 757 12.78 4.88 -33.09
N ALA A 758 14.01 4.51 -32.74
CA ALA A 758 15.18 4.69 -33.61
C ALA A 758 15.16 3.75 -34.82
N GLY A 759 14.58 2.55 -34.70
CA GLY A 759 14.35 1.64 -35.83
C GLY A 759 13.33 2.22 -36.81
N TYR A 760 12.17 2.63 -36.31
CA TYR A 760 11.13 3.30 -37.09
C TYR A 760 11.62 4.60 -37.73
N SER A 761 12.40 5.40 -37.02
CA SER A 761 12.95 6.65 -37.57
C SER A 761 13.94 6.40 -38.71
N ARG A 762 14.72 5.30 -38.66
CA ARG A 762 15.59 4.86 -39.76
C ARG A 762 14.81 4.32 -40.96
N SER A 763 13.75 3.53 -40.75
CA SER A 763 12.91 3.04 -41.88
C SER A 763 12.08 4.15 -42.53
N GLN A 764 11.76 5.22 -41.79
CA GLN A 764 11.22 6.48 -42.31
C GLN A 764 12.29 7.39 -42.96
N GLY A 765 13.51 6.87 -43.24
CA GLY A 765 14.56 7.58 -43.99
C GLY A 765 15.17 8.79 -43.27
N LYS A 766 14.95 8.96 -41.96
CA LYS A 766 15.48 10.13 -41.24
C LYS A 766 16.98 9.97 -40.99
N THR A 767 17.76 10.89 -41.56
CA THR A 767 19.18 11.08 -41.24
C THR A 767 19.35 11.83 -39.92
N PRO A 768 20.48 11.59 -39.20
CA PRO A 768 20.88 12.45 -38.08
C PRO A 768 21.00 13.90 -38.53
N VAL A 769 20.76 14.85 -37.61
CA VAL A 769 21.26 16.21 -37.82
C VAL A 769 22.78 16.16 -37.91
N SER A 770 23.36 16.93 -38.83
CA SER A 770 24.77 17.32 -38.83
C SER A 770 24.83 18.81 -38.52
N PHE A 771 25.74 19.22 -37.64
CA PHE A 771 26.11 20.63 -37.45
C PHE A 771 27.53 20.82 -37.97
N ASP A 772 27.77 21.93 -38.66
CA ASP A 772 29.13 22.40 -38.87
C ASP A 772 29.64 23.02 -37.54
N PRO A 773 30.97 23.02 -37.27
CA PRO A 773 31.54 23.56 -36.02
C PRO A 773 31.25 25.04 -35.76
N THR A 774 30.65 25.75 -36.72
CA THR A 774 30.26 27.17 -36.65
C THR A 774 28.81 27.40 -36.21
N ASP A 775 27.97 26.37 -36.15
CA ASP A 775 26.52 26.55 -36.11
C ASP A 775 25.97 26.81 -34.70
N LEU A 776 26.61 26.27 -33.66
CA LEU A 776 26.27 26.54 -32.26
C LEU A 776 27.50 27.05 -31.50
N VAL A 777 27.54 28.37 -31.27
CA VAL A 777 28.70 29.05 -30.67
C VAL A 777 28.33 29.79 -29.40
N CYS A 778 29.27 29.87 -28.44
CA CYS A 778 29.12 30.66 -27.22
C CYS A 778 29.20 32.16 -27.56
N CYS A 779 28.06 32.84 -27.69
CA CYS A 779 27.97 34.25 -28.04
C CYS A 779 28.30 35.19 -26.88
N ARG A 780 27.98 34.80 -25.63
CA ARG A 780 28.19 35.62 -24.42
C ARG A 780 28.54 34.75 -23.22
N THR A 781 29.40 35.26 -22.34
CA THR A 781 29.56 34.76 -20.95
C THR A 781 29.01 35.84 -20.01
N LEU A 782 28.14 35.44 -19.08
CA LEU A 782 27.60 36.28 -18.00
C LEU A 782 28.42 36.00 -16.73
N GLN A 783 28.95 37.04 -16.09
CA GLN A 783 29.82 36.90 -14.91
C GLN A 783 29.38 37.77 -13.74
N GLY A 784 29.53 37.23 -12.53
CA GLY A 784 29.41 37.98 -11.27
C GLY A 784 28.20 37.64 -10.40
N HIS A 785 27.78 36.38 -10.41
CA HIS A 785 27.55 35.67 -9.14
C HIS A 785 28.91 35.45 -8.44
N THR A 786 28.91 35.21 -7.13
CA THR A 786 30.14 34.98 -6.34
C THR A 786 30.25 33.54 -5.80
N GLY A 787 29.19 32.75 -5.94
CA GLY A 787 29.17 31.32 -5.66
C GLY A 787 28.68 30.49 -6.84
N LYS A 788 28.52 29.18 -6.63
CA LYS A 788 28.02 28.24 -7.65
C LYS A 788 26.63 28.66 -8.15
N VAL A 789 26.40 28.61 -9.46
CA VAL A 789 25.05 28.72 -10.04
C VAL A 789 24.34 27.37 -9.82
N TYR A 790 23.06 27.39 -9.43
CA TYR A 790 22.24 26.18 -9.28
C TYR A 790 21.14 26.08 -10.33
N SER A 791 20.41 27.17 -10.56
CA SER A 791 19.24 27.21 -11.44
C SER A 791 19.26 28.49 -12.26
N LEU A 792 18.70 28.39 -13.46
CA LEU A 792 18.43 29.51 -14.35
C LEU A 792 17.09 29.28 -15.05
N ASP A 793 16.43 30.37 -15.45
CA ASP A 793 15.21 30.33 -16.25
C ASP A 793 15.15 31.52 -17.21
N TRP A 794 14.45 31.37 -18.33
CA TRP A 794 14.32 32.39 -19.38
C TRP A 794 12.96 33.09 -19.31
N THR A 795 12.95 34.40 -19.52
CA THR A 795 11.67 35.12 -19.67
C THR A 795 11.01 34.75 -21.01
N PRO A 796 9.68 34.63 -21.09
CA PRO A 796 8.96 34.45 -22.35
C PRO A 796 9.23 35.56 -23.39
N GLU A 797 9.58 36.77 -22.94
CA GLU A 797 10.03 37.89 -23.79
C GLU A 797 11.43 37.69 -24.43
N LYS A 798 12.11 36.56 -24.19
CA LYS A 798 13.45 36.18 -24.68
C LYS A 798 14.63 37.02 -24.16
N ASN A 799 14.40 38.28 -23.83
CA ASN A 799 15.46 39.26 -23.56
C ASN A 799 16.12 39.14 -22.18
N ARG A 800 15.50 38.44 -21.22
CA ARG A 800 15.91 38.38 -19.82
C ARG A 800 16.12 36.93 -19.34
N ILE A 801 17.14 36.73 -18.51
CA ILE A 801 17.44 35.45 -17.84
C ILE A 801 17.46 35.71 -16.34
N VAL A 802 16.82 34.85 -15.54
CA VAL A 802 16.96 34.82 -14.08
C VAL A 802 17.90 33.68 -13.70
N SER A 803 18.65 33.85 -12.61
CA SER A 803 19.61 32.86 -12.14
C SER A 803 19.79 32.91 -10.63
N ALA A 804 19.81 31.73 -10.00
CA ALA A 804 19.97 31.52 -8.57
C ALA A 804 21.35 30.94 -8.23
N SER A 805 21.95 31.42 -7.14
CA SER A 805 23.32 31.09 -6.73
C SER A 805 23.41 30.69 -5.25
N GLN A 806 24.48 29.95 -4.95
CA GLN A 806 24.91 29.61 -3.60
C GLN A 806 25.11 30.83 -2.70
N ASP A 807 25.50 31.99 -3.25
CA ASP A 807 25.83 33.21 -2.51
C ASP A 807 24.61 34.00 -1.97
N GLY A 808 23.40 33.44 -2.09
CA GLY A 808 22.18 34.09 -1.63
C GLY A 808 21.71 35.23 -2.53
N ARG A 809 22.11 35.23 -3.81
CA ARG A 809 21.64 36.21 -4.79
C ARG A 809 20.86 35.57 -5.91
N LEU A 810 19.83 36.30 -6.32
CA LEU A 810 19.12 36.09 -7.57
C LEU A 810 19.45 37.28 -8.48
N ILE A 811 20.03 37.00 -9.65
CA ILE A 811 20.40 38.02 -10.63
C ILE A 811 19.54 37.85 -11.88
N VAL A 812 18.94 38.96 -12.30
CA VAL A 812 18.25 39.08 -13.59
C VAL A 812 19.19 39.79 -14.57
N TRP A 813 19.44 39.15 -15.70
CA TRP A 813 20.35 39.60 -16.75
C TRP A 813 19.56 39.99 -18.01
N ASN A 814 20.09 40.91 -18.80
CA ASN A 814 19.76 41.03 -20.21
C ASN A 814 20.65 40.07 -21.02
N ALA A 815 20.03 39.14 -21.74
CA ALA A 815 20.73 38.06 -22.45
C ALA A 815 21.63 38.56 -23.59
N LEU A 816 21.23 39.64 -24.27
CA LEU A 816 21.94 40.17 -25.44
C LEU A 816 23.13 41.06 -25.07
N THR A 817 22.94 41.92 -24.05
CA THR A 817 23.92 42.93 -23.63
C THR A 817 24.78 42.52 -22.44
N SER A 818 24.54 41.33 -21.87
CA SER A 818 25.12 40.79 -20.63
C SER A 818 25.00 41.67 -19.38
N GLN A 819 24.21 42.74 -19.43
CA GLN A 819 23.99 43.67 -18.31
C GLN A 819 23.11 43.05 -17.22
N LYS A 820 23.41 43.36 -15.95
CA LYS A 820 22.57 43.01 -14.80
C LYS A 820 21.45 44.05 -14.70
N THR A 821 20.19 43.64 -14.83
CA THR A 821 19.04 44.54 -14.70
C THR A 821 18.55 44.64 -13.26
N HIS A 822 18.55 43.52 -12.53
CA HIS A 822 18.26 43.48 -11.10
C HIS A 822 19.23 42.53 -10.40
N SER A 823 19.62 42.87 -9.17
CA SER A 823 20.30 41.96 -8.25
C SER A 823 19.52 41.96 -6.94
N ILE A 824 18.93 40.82 -6.61
CA ILE A 824 18.09 40.63 -5.43
C ILE A 824 18.91 39.83 -4.42
N LYS A 825 19.22 40.44 -3.27
CA LYS A 825 19.85 39.75 -2.14
C LYS A 825 18.76 39.06 -1.32
N LEU A 826 18.91 37.77 -1.11
CA LEU A 826 18.00 36.94 -0.32
C LEU A 826 18.57 36.77 1.10
N PRO A 827 17.72 36.46 2.11
CA PRO A 827 18.18 36.22 3.48
C PRO A 827 18.92 34.88 3.64
N CYS A 828 18.65 33.94 2.73
CA CYS A 828 19.22 32.60 2.70
C CYS A 828 20.40 32.51 1.70
N ALA A 829 21.41 31.74 2.07
CA ALA A 829 22.37 31.17 1.11
C ALA A 829 21.79 29.88 0.51
N TRP A 830 22.42 29.34 -0.54
CA TRP A 830 21.96 28.12 -1.24
C TRP A 830 20.54 28.24 -1.80
N VAL A 831 20.34 29.22 -2.69
CA VAL A 831 19.12 29.37 -3.48
C VAL A 831 19.18 28.35 -4.61
N MET A 832 18.42 27.26 -4.49
CA MET A 832 18.54 26.09 -5.36
C MET A 832 17.72 26.25 -6.64
N THR A 833 16.64 27.04 -6.62
CA THR A 833 15.72 27.19 -7.74
C THR A 833 15.26 28.63 -7.97
N CYS A 834 15.03 28.97 -9.24
CA CYS A 834 14.32 30.17 -9.67
C CYS A 834 13.46 29.89 -10.89
N ALA A 835 12.34 30.63 -11.03
CA ALA A 835 11.48 30.61 -12.22
C ALA A 835 10.88 32.00 -12.50
N PHE A 836 10.66 32.33 -13.77
CA PHE A 836 9.87 33.48 -14.19
C PHE A 836 8.37 33.20 -14.18
N SER A 837 7.56 34.22 -13.93
CA SER A 837 6.12 34.17 -14.23
C SER A 837 5.89 34.16 -15.76
N PRO A 838 4.79 33.54 -16.26
CA PRO A 838 4.39 33.61 -17.67
C PRO A 838 4.33 35.03 -18.25
N THR A 839 4.03 36.06 -17.44
CA THR A 839 4.08 37.47 -17.86
C THR A 839 5.49 38.10 -17.87
N GLY A 840 6.50 37.44 -17.32
CA GLY A 840 7.85 37.98 -17.13
C GLY A 840 7.95 39.14 -16.11
N GLN A 841 6.88 39.42 -15.36
CA GLN A 841 6.86 40.53 -14.38
C GLN A 841 7.36 40.10 -12.99
N SER A 842 7.15 38.83 -12.62
CA SER A 842 7.57 38.29 -11.32
C SER A 842 8.60 37.17 -11.48
N VAL A 843 9.39 36.98 -10.42
CA VAL A 843 10.30 35.83 -10.26
C VAL A 843 10.00 35.14 -8.93
N ALA A 844 9.93 33.81 -8.97
CA ALA A 844 9.90 32.95 -7.80
C ALA A 844 11.31 32.36 -7.56
N CYS A 845 11.65 32.13 -6.30
CA CYS A 845 12.86 31.39 -5.92
C CYS A 845 12.68 30.66 -4.59
N GLY A 846 13.53 29.67 -4.31
CA GLY A 846 13.59 28.98 -3.02
C GLY A 846 14.87 28.18 -2.86
N GLY A 847 15.12 27.69 -1.65
CA GLY A 847 16.28 26.85 -1.36
C GLY A 847 16.24 26.23 0.03
N LEU A 848 17.37 26.33 0.73
CA LEU A 848 17.56 25.75 2.07
C LEU A 848 16.66 26.35 3.17
N ASP A 849 15.99 27.47 2.87
CA ASP A 849 15.04 28.17 3.75
C ASP A 849 13.66 27.51 3.88
N SER A 850 13.34 26.47 3.08
CA SER A 850 12.03 25.79 3.08
C SER A 850 10.83 26.69 2.70
N VAL A 851 11.11 27.85 2.09
CA VAL A 851 10.13 28.87 1.67
C VAL A 851 10.32 29.16 0.19
N CYS A 852 9.23 29.35 -0.55
CA CYS A 852 9.33 29.96 -1.88
C CYS A 852 8.96 31.45 -1.80
N SER A 853 9.91 32.32 -2.13
CA SER A 853 9.75 33.78 -2.11
C SER A 853 9.50 34.30 -3.53
N ILE A 854 8.58 35.24 -3.66
CA ILE A 854 8.17 35.84 -4.94
C ILE A 854 8.44 37.34 -4.93
N PHE A 855 9.06 37.84 -5.99
CA PHE A 855 9.44 39.24 -6.20
C PHE A 855 8.82 39.75 -7.49
N ASN A 856 8.21 40.94 -7.45
CA ASN A 856 7.71 41.64 -8.64
C ASN A 856 8.77 42.67 -9.07
N LEU A 857 9.33 42.51 -10.27
CA LEU A 857 10.46 43.29 -10.79
C LEU A 857 10.09 44.76 -11.09
N ASN A 858 8.79 45.06 -11.22
CA ASN A 858 8.26 46.42 -11.45
C ASN A 858 8.06 47.21 -10.14
N SER A 859 8.31 46.59 -8.97
CA SER A 859 8.18 47.25 -7.67
C SER A 859 9.29 48.29 -7.45
N PRO A 860 9.03 49.41 -6.76
CA PRO A 860 10.12 50.29 -6.32
C PRO A 860 11.05 49.53 -5.37
N THR A 861 12.36 49.76 -5.52
CA THR A 861 13.37 49.29 -4.57
C THR A 861 13.27 50.04 -3.24
N ASP A 862 13.60 49.36 -2.15
CA ASP A 862 13.72 50.00 -0.83
C ASP A 862 15.02 50.84 -0.75
N LYS A 863 15.19 51.60 0.33
CA LYS A 863 16.31 52.53 0.58
C LYS A 863 17.68 51.88 0.45
N ASP A 864 17.79 50.59 0.76
CA ASP A 864 19.02 49.80 0.64
C ASP A 864 19.26 49.24 -0.78
N GLY A 865 18.44 49.62 -1.77
CA GLY A 865 18.53 49.18 -3.16
C GLY A 865 17.96 47.79 -3.45
N ASN A 866 17.49 47.07 -2.44
CA ASN A 866 16.90 45.74 -2.60
C ASN A 866 15.44 45.83 -3.09
N LEU A 867 14.98 44.83 -3.86
CA LEU A 867 13.56 44.66 -4.17
C LEU A 867 12.84 43.99 -2.98
N PRO A 868 11.68 44.51 -2.54
CA PRO A 868 10.92 43.92 -1.45
C PRO A 868 10.30 42.57 -1.85
N VAL A 869 10.15 41.67 -0.87
CA VAL A 869 9.43 40.40 -1.08
C VAL A 869 7.94 40.69 -1.24
N SER A 870 7.33 40.25 -2.34
CA SER A 870 5.90 40.43 -2.62
C SER A 870 5.04 39.41 -1.87
N LYS A 871 5.46 38.14 -1.89
CA LYS A 871 4.82 37.01 -1.20
C LYS A 871 5.86 36.01 -0.72
N MET A 872 5.60 35.38 0.41
CA MET A 872 6.33 34.22 0.92
C MET A 872 5.37 33.03 1.02
N LEU A 873 5.71 31.93 0.36
CA LEU A 873 4.98 30.68 0.37
C LEU A 873 5.68 29.74 1.36
N THR A 874 5.26 29.83 2.62
CA THR A 874 5.86 29.10 3.74
C THR A 874 5.16 27.75 3.95
N GLY A 875 5.90 26.64 4.00
CA GLY A 875 5.28 25.40 4.47
C GLY A 875 5.94 24.05 4.18
N HIS A 876 6.99 23.98 3.36
CA HIS A 876 7.73 22.73 3.23
C HIS A 876 8.44 22.38 4.54
N LYS A 877 8.60 21.09 4.82
CA LYS A 877 9.35 20.59 6.00
C LYS A 877 10.86 20.47 5.74
N GLY A 878 11.29 20.61 4.48
CA GLY A 878 12.67 20.57 4.02
C GLY A 878 12.92 21.59 2.92
N TYR A 879 14.14 21.60 2.36
CA TYR A 879 14.55 22.58 1.35
C TYR A 879 13.67 22.53 0.09
N VAL A 880 13.46 23.67 -0.56
CA VAL A 880 12.78 23.76 -1.86
C VAL A 880 13.80 23.47 -2.97
N SER A 881 13.59 22.38 -3.71
CA SER A 881 14.52 21.90 -4.74
C SER A 881 14.25 22.51 -6.12
N SER A 882 12.97 22.69 -6.45
CA SER A 882 12.52 23.17 -7.75
C SER A 882 11.20 23.93 -7.59
N CYS A 883 11.04 25.05 -8.31
CA CYS A 883 9.78 25.76 -8.48
C CYS A 883 9.51 26.00 -9.96
N GLN A 884 8.26 25.88 -10.38
CA GLN A 884 7.83 26.28 -11.73
C GLN A 884 6.41 26.89 -11.68
N TYR A 885 6.21 28.01 -12.38
CA TYR A 885 4.88 28.58 -12.58
C TYR A 885 4.03 27.70 -13.49
N VAL A 886 2.73 27.64 -13.21
CA VAL A 886 1.75 26.99 -14.09
C VAL A 886 1.70 27.78 -15.42
N PRO A 887 1.73 27.11 -16.60
CA PRO A 887 1.52 27.78 -17.87
C PRO A 887 0.20 28.56 -17.91
N ASP A 888 0.18 29.63 -18.69
CA ASP A 888 -0.97 30.53 -18.91
C ASP A 888 -1.46 31.34 -17.69
N GLU A 889 -1.08 30.99 -16.44
CA GLU A 889 -1.62 31.58 -15.21
C GLU A 889 -0.54 32.06 -14.22
N ASP A 890 -0.40 33.39 -14.07
CA ASP A 890 0.48 34.05 -13.08
C ASP A 890 0.07 33.80 -11.61
N THR A 891 -1.09 33.18 -11.35
CA THR A 891 -1.66 32.95 -10.00
C THR A 891 -1.17 31.68 -9.32
N HIS A 892 -0.62 30.71 -10.06
CA HIS A 892 -0.30 29.38 -9.53
C HIS A 892 1.16 28.97 -9.73
N LEU A 893 1.72 28.35 -8.68
CA LEU A 893 3.09 27.85 -8.63
C LEU A 893 3.08 26.39 -8.16
N ILE A 894 3.91 25.53 -8.77
CA ILE A 894 4.21 24.21 -8.24
C ILE A 894 5.65 24.20 -7.71
N THR A 895 5.83 23.69 -6.49
CA THR A 895 7.13 23.47 -5.85
C THR A 895 7.37 21.98 -5.58
N SER A 896 8.63 21.57 -5.55
CA SER A 896 9.11 20.28 -5.05
C SER A 896 10.11 20.48 -3.90
N SER A 897 10.25 19.49 -3.03
CA SER A 897 11.08 19.60 -1.83
C SER A 897 11.73 18.28 -1.39
N GLY A 898 12.78 18.40 -0.57
CA GLY A 898 13.33 17.32 0.25
C GLY A 898 12.39 16.84 1.38
N ASP A 899 11.19 17.40 1.54
CA ASP A 899 10.13 16.79 2.36
C ASP A 899 9.34 15.67 1.64
N GLN A 900 9.84 15.21 0.48
CA GLN A 900 9.26 14.15 -0.36
C GLN A 900 7.91 14.52 -1.00
N THR A 901 7.48 15.78 -0.89
CA THR A 901 6.24 16.28 -1.50
C THR A 901 6.49 17.22 -2.69
N CYS A 902 5.48 17.32 -3.55
CA CYS A 902 5.24 18.50 -4.36
C CYS A 902 4.02 19.26 -3.82
N VAL A 903 3.96 20.57 -3.99
CA VAL A 903 2.83 21.41 -3.54
C VAL A 903 2.42 22.37 -4.65
N LEU A 904 1.11 22.47 -4.91
CA LEU A 904 0.49 23.52 -5.72
C LEU A 904 0.03 24.64 -4.80
N TRP A 905 0.42 25.87 -5.12
CA TRP A 905 0.12 27.08 -4.35
C TRP A 905 -0.79 28.03 -5.13
N ASP A 906 -1.59 28.80 -4.41
CA ASP A 906 -2.17 30.05 -4.90
C ASP A 906 -1.34 31.23 -4.37
N ILE A 907 -0.75 31.99 -5.29
CA ILE A 907 0.10 33.14 -4.99
C ILE A 907 -0.72 34.31 -4.40
N THR A 908 -2.00 34.42 -4.78
CA THR A 908 -2.86 35.54 -4.36
C THR A 908 -3.24 35.43 -2.89
N THR A 909 -3.66 34.26 -2.42
CA THR A 909 -3.90 33.99 -0.99
C THR A 909 -2.62 33.65 -0.23
N GLY A 910 -1.63 33.02 -0.86
CA GLY A 910 -0.44 32.44 -0.22
C GLY A 910 -0.67 31.05 0.39
N LEU A 911 -1.80 30.40 0.07
CA LEU A 911 -2.19 29.11 0.62
C LEU A 911 -1.74 27.93 -0.26
N ARG A 912 -1.66 26.75 0.35
CA ARG A 912 -1.49 25.47 -0.36
C ARG A 912 -2.85 25.03 -0.90
N THR A 913 -2.95 24.84 -2.21
CA THR A 913 -4.15 24.34 -2.89
C THR A 913 -4.20 22.81 -2.84
N SER A 914 -3.08 22.16 -3.16
CA SER A 914 -2.94 20.70 -3.21
C SER A 914 -1.55 20.27 -2.74
N VAL A 915 -1.45 19.16 -2.01
CA VAL A 915 -0.18 18.54 -1.59
C VAL A 915 -0.11 17.14 -2.20
N PHE A 916 0.98 16.86 -2.92
CA PHE A 916 1.19 15.61 -3.66
C PHE A 916 2.34 14.82 -3.01
N GLY A 917 2.03 13.69 -2.39
CA GLY A 917 2.99 12.83 -1.69
C GLY A 917 3.01 13.00 -0.16
N GLY A 918 4.07 12.50 0.49
CA GLY A 918 4.18 12.44 1.95
C GLY A 918 3.57 11.16 2.54
N GLU A 919 2.56 11.29 3.41
CA GLU A 919 2.03 10.20 4.25
C GLU A 919 1.25 9.10 3.49
N PHE A 920 1.04 9.26 2.18
CA PHE A 920 0.33 8.30 1.32
C PHE A 920 1.31 7.39 0.56
N GLN A 921 1.01 6.09 0.47
CA GLN A 921 1.83 5.09 -0.25
C GLN A 921 2.04 5.36 -1.76
N SER A 922 1.35 6.36 -2.34
CA SER A 922 1.54 6.81 -3.73
C SER A 922 2.54 7.97 -3.88
N GLY A 923 3.03 8.54 -2.77
CA GLY A 923 4.07 9.58 -2.74
C GLY A 923 5.46 9.09 -3.15
N HIS A 924 6.34 10.01 -3.52
CA HIS A 924 7.78 9.74 -3.57
C HIS A 924 8.28 9.32 -2.17
N THR A 925 9.27 8.43 -2.12
CA THR A 925 9.80 7.88 -0.86
C THR A 925 11.16 8.48 -0.46
N SER A 926 11.59 9.49 -1.20
CA SER A 926 12.86 10.19 -1.06
C SER A 926 12.72 11.58 -1.66
N ASP A 927 13.76 12.40 -1.54
CA ASP A 927 13.74 13.81 -1.91
C ASP A 927 13.33 14.00 -3.37
N VAL A 928 12.46 14.98 -3.65
CA VAL A 928 12.05 15.32 -5.02
C VAL A 928 12.99 16.40 -5.51
N LEU A 929 13.74 16.17 -6.60
CA LEU A 929 14.80 17.07 -7.07
C LEU A 929 14.32 18.07 -8.13
N SER A 930 13.40 17.65 -9.00
CA SER A 930 12.98 18.45 -10.17
C SER A 930 11.49 18.28 -10.42
N VAL A 931 10.85 19.37 -10.88
CA VAL A 931 9.48 19.37 -11.40
C VAL A 931 9.44 19.95 -12.81
N SER A 932 8.48 19.51 -13.63
CA SER A 932 8.15 20.11 -14.93
C SER A 932 6.65 20.01 -15.18
N ILE A 933 6.04 21.10 -15.64
CA ILE A 933 4.61 21.14 -16.01
C ILE A 933 4.46 20.94 -17.52
N CYS A 934 3.34 20.34 -17.96
CA CYS A 934 3.03 20.14 -19.37
C CYS A 934 2.55 21.45 -20.04
N GLY A 935 3.28 21.92 -21.05
CA GLY A 935 2.96 23.17 -21.76
C GLY A 935 1.68 23.15 -22.61
N SER A 936 1.14 21.98 -22.94
CA SER A 936 -0.14 21.84 -23.68
C SER A 936 -1.33 21.44 -22.79
N ASN A 937 -1.09 21.17 -21.50
CA ASN A 937 -2.11 20.83 -20.53
C ASN A 937 -1.61 21.17 -19.11
N SER A 938 -1.88 22.39 -18.66
CA SER A 938 -1.50 22.91 -17.33
C SER A 938 -1.96 22.06 -16.14
N ARG A 939 -2.88 21.10 -16.35
CA ARG A 939 -3.36 20.17 -15.34
C ARG A 939 -2.44 18.98 -15.08
N MET A 940 -1.37 18.80 -15.85
CA MET A 940 -0.45 17.66 -15.69
C MET A 940 0.99 18.11 -15.47
N PHE A 941 1.65 17.51 -14.49
CA PHE A 941 3.07 17.74 -14.20
C PHE A 941 3.81 16.44 -13.89
N VAL A 942 5.13 16.45 -14.08
CA VAL A 942 6.04 15.35 -13.77
C VAL A 942 7.04 15.80 -12.73
N SER A 943 7.33 14.93 -11.77
CA SER A 943 8.40 15.07 -10.77
C SER A 943 9.45 13.98 -10.92
N GLY A 944 10.71 14.30 -10.61
CA GLY A 944 11.83 13.35 -10.50
C GLY A 944 12.44 13.38 -9.11
N SER A 945 12.88 12.23 -8.61
CA SER A 945 13.29 12.03 -7.21
C SER A 945 14.50 11.10 -7.06
N CYS A 946 15.12 11.17 -5.88
CA CYS A 946 16.08 10.21 -5.36
C CYS A 946 15.49 8.81 -5.08
N ASP A 947 14.22 8.55 -5.38
CA ASP A 947 13.64 7.19 -5.40
C ASP A 947 13.85 6.45 -6.75
N ALA A 948 14.68 7.01 -7.64
CA ALA A 948 14.94 6.56 -9.01
C ALA A 948 13.69 6.47 -9.92
N THR A 949 12.57 7.09 -9.52
CA THR A 949 11.35 7.18 -10.33
C THR A 949 11.08 8.59 -10.84
N ALA A 950 10.40 8.66 -11.99
CA ALA A 950 9.69 9.86 -12.40
C ALA A 950 8.18 9.62 -12.26
N ARG A 951 7.43 10.55 -11.68
CA ARG A 951 5.99 10.41 -11.42
C ARG A 951 5.19 11.50 -12.12
N LEU A 952 4.09 11.09 -12.74
CA LEU A 952 3.14 11.96 -13.43
C LEU A 952 1.91 12.18 -12.55
N TRP A 953 1.48 13.43 -12.42
CA TRP A 953 0.40 13.87 -11.54
C TRP A 953 -0.67 14.65 -12.31
N ASP A 954 -1.91 14.63 -11.81
CA ASP A 954 -2.99 15.52 -12.23
C ASP A 954 -3.23 16.53 -11.10
N THR A 955 -3.17 17.84 -11.38
CA THR A 955 -3.26 18.89 -10.35
C THR A 955 -4.57 18.86 -9.56
N ARG A 956 -5.60 18.22 -10.10
CA ARG A 956 -6.93 18.04 -9.50
C ARG A 956 -7.03 16.82 -8.57
N VAL A 957 -6.07 15.90 -8.62
CA VAL A 957 -6.11 14.62 -7.89
C VAL A 957 -4.84 14.46 -7.05
N ALA A 958 -4.80 15.13 -5.91
CA ALA A 958 -3.62 15.21 -5.06
C ALA A 958 -3.21 13.88 -4.38
N SER A 959 -4.16 12.96 -4.20
CA SER A 959 -3.99 11.74 -3.40
C SER A 959 -3.18 10.62 -4.06
N ARG A 960 -2.94 10.66 -5.38
CA ARG A 960 -2.16 9.63 -6.08
C ARG A 960 -1.45 10.12 -7.34
N ALA A 961 -0.30 9.53 -7.63
CA ALA A 961 0.31 9.65 -8.94
C ALA A 961 -0.56 8.95 -10.00
N VAL A 962 -0.67 9.55 -11.17
CA VAL A 962 -1.39 9.02 -12.34
C VAL A 962 -0.63 7.83 -12.94
N ARG A 963 0.70 7.96 -13.07
CA ARG A 963 1.63 6.91 -13.51
C ARG A 963 3.03 7.11 -12.88
N THR A 964 3.68 6.01 -12.51
CA THR A 964 5.07 5.99 -12.02
C THR A 964 5.98 5.30 -13.04
N PHE A 965 6.91 6.06 -13.60
CA PHE A 965 7.86 5.62 -14.60
C PHE A 965 9.14 5.15 -13.91
N HIS A 966 9.53 3.92 -14.25
CA HIS A 966 10.69 3.23 -13.70
C HIS A 966 11.65 2.94 -14.84
N GLY A 967 12.95 3.12 -14.62
CA GLY A 967 13.97 2.77 -15.61
C GLY A 967 15.38 3.09 -15.14
N HIS A 968 15.57 4.26 -14.53
CA HIS A 968 16.84 4.70 -13.98
C HIS A 968 17.33 3.80 -12.84
N GLU A 969 18.65 3.80 -12.66
CA GLU A 969 19.35 2.99 -11.64
C GLU A 969 19.92 3.85 -10.49
N GLY A 970 19.86 5.18 -10.64
CA GLY A 970 20.16 6.17 -9.60
C GLY A 970 19.21 7.37 -9.65
N ASP A 971 19.54 8.44 -8.92
CA ASP A 971 18.67 9.59 -8.69
C ASP A 971 18.24 10.31 -9.98
N VAL A 972 16.98 10.75 -10.06
CA VAL A 972 16.45 11.50 -11.22
C VAL A 972 16.62 13.01 -10.97
N ASN A 973 17.84 13.50 -11.22
CA ASN A 973 18.24 14.90 -11.06
C ASN A 973 17.33 15.90 -11.79
N THR A 974 16.87 15.56 -12.99
CA THR A 974 16.14 16.49 -13.87
C THR A 974 14.99 15.81 -14.60
N VAL A 975 13.86 16.50 -14.70
CA VAL A 975 12.73 16.14 -15.57
C VAL A 975 12.30 17.36 -16.39
N LYS A 976 12.03 17.17 -17.70
CA LYS A 976 11.42 18.20 -18.55
C LYS A 976 10.45 17.60 -19.55
N PHE A 977 9.29 18.23 -19.71
CA PHE A 977 8.35 17.87 -20.77
C PHE A 977 8.95 18.09 -22.17
N PHE A 978 8.58 17.23 -23.10
CA PHE A 978 8.83 17.42 -24.53
C PHE A 978 7.80 18.43 -25.09
N PRO A 979 8.12 19.20 -26.14
CA PRO A 979 7.19 20.22 -26.68
C PRO A 979 5.83 19.69 -27.17
N ASP A 980 5.69 18.38 -27.42
CA ASP A 980 4.40 17.76 -27.78
C ASP A 980 3.47 17.51 -26.57
N GLY A 981 3.94 17.70 -25.34
CA GLY A 981 3.21 17.46 -24.09
C GLY A 981 2.82 16.00 -23.81
N ASN A 982 3.13 15.08 -24.72
CA ASN A 982 2.83 13.65 -24.64
C ASN A 982 4.04 12.83 -24.19
N ARG A 983 5.25 13.42 -24.21
CA ARG A 983 6.51 12.81 -23.77
C ARG A 983 7.21 13.69 -22.75
N PHE A 984 8.16 13.10 -22.03
CA PHE A 984 9.10 13.85 -21.19
C PHE A 984 10.48 13.19 -21.19
N GLY A 985 11.50 14.03 -21.03
CA GLY A 985 12.89 13.65 -20.82
C GLY A 985 13.23 13.61 -19.34
N THR A 986 14.13 12.71 -19.00
CA THR A 986 14.65 12.49 -17.65
C THR A 986 16.17 12.34 -17.73
N GLY A 987 16.88 12.86 -16.74
CA GLY A 987 18.33 12.77 -16.63
C GLY A 987 18.71 12.40 -15.20
N SER A 988 19.65 11.47 -15.08
CA SER A 988 19.95 10.80 -13.81
C SER A 988 21.44 10.72 -13.51
N GLU A 989 21.74 10.47 -12.24
CA GLU A 989 23.06 10.09 -11.77
C GLU A 989 23.58 8.77 -12.39
N ASP A 990 22.72 7.93 -12.97
CA ASP A 990 23.13 6.77 -13.77
C ASP A 990 23.83 7.11 -15.11
N GLY A 991 24.06 8.39 -15.38
CA GLY A 991 24.74 8.90 -16.59
C GLY A 991 23.91 8.82 -17.87
N THR A 992 22.69 8.26 -17.80
CA THR A 992 21.78 8.18 -18.94
C THR A 992 20.79 9.35 -18.96
N CYS A 993 20.46 9.82 -20.16
CA CYS A 993 19.21 10.51 -20.39
C CYS A 993 18.19 9.49 -20.92
N ARG A 994 16.91 9.63 -20.57
CA ARG A 994 15.84 8.73 -21.04
C ARG A 994 14.62 9.52 -21.48
N LEU A 995 14.00 9.10 -22.58
CA LEU A 995 12.75 9.65 -23.09
C LEU A 995 11.59 8.69 -22.77
N PHE A 996 10.52 9.18 -22.17
CA PHE A 996 9.32 8.42 -21.84
C PHE A 996 8.09 8.97 -22.58
N ASP A 997 7.16 8.10 -22.99
CA ASP A 997 5.85 8.46 -23.55
C ASP A 997 4.76 8.25 -22.49
N ILE A 998 3.99 9.30 -22.23
CA ILE A 998 2.93 9.31 -21.21
C ILE A 998 1.80 8.36 -21.57
N ARG A 999 1.49 8.22 -22.86
CA ARG A 999 0.35 7.47 -23.39
C ARG A 999 0.58 5.97 -23.29
N THR A 1000 1.77 5.50 -23.70
CA THR A 1000 2.17 4.09 -23.56
C THR A 1000 2.57 3.74 -22.13
N GLY A 1001 3.08 4.72 -21.36
CA GLY A 1001 3.65 4.48 -20.04
C GLY A 1001 5.05 3.84 -20.08
N HIS A 1002 5.72 3.90 -21.24
CA HIS A 1002 6.99 3.20 -21.49
C HIS A 1002 8.14 4.15 -21.83
N GLN A 1003 9.38 3.67 -21.62
CA GLN A 1003 10.58 4.31 -22.12
C GLN A 1003 10.66 4.16 -23.65
N LEU A 1004 10.77 5.26 -24.38
CA LEU A 1004 10.94 5.25 -25.83
C LEU A 1004 12.39 5.04 -26.26
N GLN A 1005 13.35 5.69 -25.58
CA GLN A 1005 14.77 5.68 -25.94
C GLN A 1005 15.67 5.82 -24.69
N VAL A 1006 16.91 5.37 -24.82
CA VAL A 1006 18.04 5.66 -23.91
C VAL A 1006 19.04 6.51 -24.70
N TYR A 1007 19.61 7.54 -24.06
CA TYR A 1007 20.78 8.26 -24.58
C TYR A 1007 21.91 8.09 -23.57
N TYR A 1008 23.01 7.47 -24.00
CA TYR A 1008 24.19 7.21 -23.20
C TYR A 1008 25.42 7.21 -24.12
N GLN A 1009 26.54 7.68 -23.61
CA GLN A 1009 27.81 7.71 -24.33
C GLN A 1009 28.77 6.73 -23.65
N GLN A 1010 29.21 5.69 -24.38
CA GLN A 1010 30.26 4.81 -23.88
C GLN A 1010 31.57 5.62 -23.74
N HIS A 1011 32.05 5.72 -22.51
CA HIS A 1011 33.36 6.27 -22.17
C HIS A 1011 34.37 5.12 -22.05
N GLY A 1012 35.66 5.40 -22.29
CA GLY A 1012 36.72 4.39 -22.28
C GLY A 1012 37.13 3.94 -20.87
N ASP A 1013 36.97 4.82 -19.89
CA ASP A 1013 37.15 4.55 -18.47
C ASP A 1013 35.79 4.27 -17.80
N ASN A 1014 35.81 3.53 -16.69
CA ASN A 1014 34.60 3.03 -16.00
C ASN A 1014 33.76 4.11 -15.29
N GLU A 1015 34.10 5.39 -15.37
CA GLU A 1015 33.33 6.50 -14.81
C GLU A 1015 32.38 7.08 -15.87
N VAL A 1016 31.08 6.78 -15.74
CA VAL A 1016 30.04 7.44 -16.55
C VAL A 1016 29.67 8.76 -15.86
N PRO A 1017 29.83 9.93 -16.51
CA PRO A 1017 29.55 11.21 -15.86
C PRO A 1017 28.03 11.36 -15.62
N PRO A 1018 27.58 11.77 -14.42
CA PRO A 1018 26.16 11.88 -14.12
C PRO A 1018 25.50 13.08 -14.81
N VAL A 1019 24.25 12.88 -15.27
CA VAL A 1019 23.43 13.91 -15.90
C VAL A 1019 22.80 14.78 -14.83
N THR A 1020 22.92 16.09 -14.98
CA THR A 1020 22.43 17.08 -14.01
C THR A 1020 21.16 17.77 -14.45
N SER A 1021 21.07 18.08 -15.75
CA SER A 1021 20.09 19.01 -16.31
C SER A 1021 19.85 18.74 -17.78
N ILE A 1022 18.61 18.97 -18.23
CA ILE A 1022 18.14 18.65 -19.58
C ILE A 1022 17.30 19.81 -20.14
N ALA A 1023 17.44 20.07 -21.43
CA ALA A 1023 16.50 20.90 -22.21
C ALA A 1023 16.25 20.27 -23.59
N PHE A 1024 15.02 20.35 -24.10
CA PHE A 1024 14.71 20.03 -25.50
C PHE A 1024 14.75 21.29 -26.36
N SER A 1025 15.05 21.17 -27.66
CA SER A 1025 14.73 22.24 -28.61
C SER A 1025 13.22 22.45 -28.74
N ILE A 1026 12.78 23.64 -29.15
CA ILE A 1026 11.35 23.93 -29.42
C ILE A 1026 10.72 22.97 -30.45
N SER A 1027 11.54 22.47 -31.39
CA SER A 1027 11.15 21.46 -32.39
C SER A 1027 11.13 20.02 -31.87
N GLY A 1028 11.61 19.78 -30.64
CA GLY A 1028 11.79 18.45 -30.06
C GLY A 1028 12.84 17.57 -30.77
N LYS A 1029 13.51 18.03 -31.84
CA LYS A 1029 14.50 17.21 -32.56
C LYS A 1029 15.81 17.06 -31.77
N LEU A 1030 16.19 18.06 -30.98
CA LEU A 1030 17.43 18.06 -30.19
C LEU A 1030 17.13 17.91 -28.70
N LEU A 1031 17.98 17.15 -28.01
CA LEU A 1031 18.05 17.04 -26.57
C LEU A 1031 19.45 17.54 -26.13
N PHE A 1032 19.47 18.63 -25.37
CA PHE A 1032 20.67 19.15 -24.71
C PHE A 1032 20.74 18.56 -23.29
N ALA A 1033 21.86 17.94 -22.94
CA ALA A 1033 22.09 17.33 -21.64
C ALA A 1033 23.41 17.82 -21.03
N GLY A 1034 23.34 18.36 -19.80
CA GLY A 1034 24.48 18.93 -19.07
C GLY A 1034 25.00 17.96 -18.01
N TYR A 1035 26.32 17.76 -18.00
CA TYR A 1035 26.97 16.70 -17.22
C TYR A 1035 27.86 17.27 -16.09
N ALA A 1036 28.09 16.46 -15.06
CA ALA A 1036 28.92 16.87 -13.93
C ALA A 1036 30.43 17.01 -14.23
N ASN A 1037 30.90 16.42 -15.34
CA ASN A 1037 32.28 16.61 -15.84
C ASN A 1037 32.52 17.99 -16.50
N GLY A 1038 31.45 18.75 -16.80
CA GLY A 1038 31.51 20.03 -17.50
C GLY A 1038 31.09 19.98 -18.98
N ASP A 1039 30.89 18.80 -19.56
CA ASP A 1039 30.40 18.64 -20.94
C ASP A 1039 28.90 18.96 -21.06
N CYS A 1040 28.51 19.33 -22.28
CA CYS A 1040 27.11 19.35 -22.71
C CYS A 1040 26.98 18.62 -24.04
N TYR A 1041 26.38 17.43 -24.04
CA TYR A 1041 26.13 16.67 -25.26
C TYR A 1041 24.78 17.05 -25.87
N VAL A 1042 24.77 17.16 -27.20
CA VAL A 1042 23.58 17.41 -28.01
C VAL A 1042 23.20 16.11 -28.72
N TRP A 1043 22.01 15.59 -28.44
CA TRP A 1043 21.50 14.32 -28.95
C TRP A 1043 20.38 14.55 -29.97
N ASP A 1044 20.33 13.77 -31.05
CA ASP A 1044 19.13 13.65 -31.88
C ASP A 1044 18.09 12.80 -31.12
N ALA A 1045 16.98 13.42 -30.73
CA ALA A 1045 15.99 12.82 -29.85
C ALA A 1045 15.26 11.60 -30.47
N LEU A 1046 15.25 11.49 -31.81
CA LEU A 1046 14.57 10.41 -32.53
C LEU A 1046 15.50 9.23 -32.85
N LEU A 1047 16.76 9.53 -33.14
CA LEU A 1047 17.76 8.56 -33.60
C LEU A 1047 18.73 8.10 -32.51
N ALA A 1048 18.69 8.74 -31.33
CA ALA A 1048 19.53 8.47 -30.15
C ALA A 1048 21.05 8.48 -30.44
N LYS A 1049 21.47 9.30 -31.40
CA LYS A 1049 22.89 9.57 -31.68
C LYS A 1049 23.29 10.92 -31.09
N MET A 1050 24.48 10.99 -30.50
CA MET A 1050 25.15 12.26 -30.24
C MET A 1050 25.43 12.94 -31.58
N VAL A 1051 25.07 14.21 -31.69
CA VAL A 1051 25.35 15.07 -32.85
C VAL A 1051 26.61 15.90 -32.60
N LEU A 1052 26.76 16.42 -31.38
CA LEU A 1052 27.80 17.39 -31.03
C LEU A 1052 28.10 17.35 -29.52
N ASN A 1053 29.36 17.55 -29.12
CA ASN A 1053 29.73 17.96 -27.77
C ASN A 1053 30.10 19.45 -27.78
N LEU A 1054 29.49 20.25 -26.92
CA LEU A 1054 29.79 21.68 -26.78
C LEU A 1054 31.10 21.93 -26.01
N GLY A 1055 31.53 20.99 -25.17
CA GLY A 1055 32.84 21.03 -24.51
C GLY A 1055 33.99 21.00 -25.51
N SER A 1056 33.91 20.16 -26.54
CA SER A 1056 34.95 20.06 -27.59
C SER A 1056 35.03 21.26 -28.54
N LEU A 1057 34.08 22.19 -28.50
CA LEU A 1057 34.15 23.45 -29.26
C LEU A 1057 34.90 24.58 -28.52
N GLN A 1058 35.33 24.36 -27.28
CA GLN A 1058 36.08 25.35 -26.50
C GLN A 1058 37.59 25.11 -26.59
N THR A 1059 38.34 26.13 -27.03
CA THR A 1059 39.83 26.11 -27.11
C THR A 1059 40.53 26.32 -25.75
N SER A 1060 39.81 26.24 -24.63
CA SER A 1060 40.32 26.52 -23.29
C SER A 1060 39.58 25.70 -22.21
N HIS A 1061 40.33 24.91 -21.42
CA HIS A 1061 39.80 24.07 -20.34
C HIS A 1061 39.36 24.85 -19.08
N GLU A 1062 38.35 25.71 -19.19
CA GLU A 1062 37.84 26.50 -18.06
C GLU A 1062 36.61 25.86 -17.38
N HIS A 1063 35.67 25.28 -18.13
CA HIS A 1063 34.59 24.46 -17.57
C HIS A 1063 35.07 23.06 -17.17
N LYS A 1064 35.96 22.97 -16.18
CA LYS A 1064 36.21 21.73 -15.40
C LYS A 1064 35.20 21.53 -14.26
N ALA A 1065 34.13 22.33 -14.23
CA ALA A 1065 33.16 22.36 -13.15
C ALA A 1065 31.77 21.96 -13.67
N ARG A 1066 31.09 21.11 -12.88
CA ARG A 1066 29.70 20.66 -13.05
C ARG A 1066 28.80 21.75 -13.64
N ILE A 1067 28.25 21.50 -14.83
CA ILE A 1067 27.05 22.20 -15.29
C ILE A 1067 25.93 21.83 -14.32
N SER A 1068 25.18 22.81 -13.85
CA SER A 1068 24.10 22.63 -12.88
C SER A 1068 22.72 22.67 -13.54
N CYS A 1069 22.56 23.58 -14.51
CA CYS A 1069 21.29 23.88 -15.14
C CYS A 1069 21.44 24.23 -16.62
N LEU A 1070 20.44 23.81 -17.40
CA LEU A 1070 20.22 24.18 -18.79
C LEU A 1070 18.86 24.84 -18.92
N GLY A 1071 18.77 25.87 -19.75
CA GLY A 1071 17.49 26.49 -20.13
C GLY A 1071 17.55 27.00 -21.56
N LEU A 1072 16.49 26.76 -22.33
CA LEU A 1072 16.33 27.25 -23.71
C LEU A 1072 15.57 28.58 -23.70
N SER A 1073 15.89 29.49 -24.62
CA SER A 1073 15.04 30.65 -24.91
C SER A 1073 13.66 30.21 -25.39
N ALA A 1074 12.62 31.01 -25.12
CA ALA A 1074 11.23 30.68 -25.46
C ALA A 1074 10.95 30.48 -26.97
N ASP A 1075 11.88 30.86 -27.85
CA ASP A 1075 11.82 30.61 -29.30
C ASP A 1075 12.84 29.57 -29.81
N GLY A 1076 13.67 29.01 -28.94
CA GLY A 1076 14.72 28.07 -29.31
C GLY A 1076 15.91 28.64 -30.10
N SER A 1077 16.07 29.97 -30.14
CA SER A 1077 17.24 30.61 -30.75
C SER A 1077 18.54 30.45 -29.94
N ALA A 1078 18.44 30.29 -28.62
CA ALA A 1078 19.59 30.16 -27.73
C ALA A 1078 19.37 29.18 -26.56
N LEU A 1079 20.49 28.65 -26.05
CA LEU A 1079 20.60 27.84 -24.84
C LEU A 1079 21.48 28.59 -23.84
N CYS A 1080 21.08 28.63 -22.57
CA CYS A 1080 21.94 29.08 -21.47
C CYS A 1080 22.40 27.89 -20.63
N THR A 1081 23.70 27.84 -20.34
CA THR A 1081 24.36 26.85 -19.47
C THR A 1081 24.83 27.56 -18.20
N GLY A 1082 24.36 27.14 -17.02
CA GLY A 1082 24.90 27.58 -15.72
C GLY A 1082 25.85 26.53 -15.13
N SER A 1083 26.99 26.97 -14.57
CA SER A 1083 28.00 26.07 -14.00
C SER A 1083 28.43 26.46 -12.58
N TRP A 1084 29.05 25.50 -11.89
CA TRP A 1084 29.66 25.68 -10.57
C TRP A 1084 30.94 26.54 -10.58
N ASP A 1085 31.40 26.98 -11.76
CA ASP A 1085 32.47 27.98 -11.93
C ASP A 1085 32.01 29.45 -11.70
N SER A 1086 30.77 29.66 -11.24
CA SER A 1086 30.06 30.94 -11.07
C SER A 1086 29.66 31.68 -12.36
N ASN A 1087 29.96 31.12 -13.54
CA ASN A 1087 29.61 31.70 -14.82
C ASN A 1087 28.28 31.14 -15.35
N LEU A 1088 27.65 31.91 -16.24
CA LEU A 1088 26.68 31.39 -17.20
C LEU A 1088 27.20 31.67 -18.62
N LYS A 1089 26.95 30.77 -19.58
CA LYS A 1089 27.25 31.02 -21.00
C LYS A 1089 25.97 30.92 -21.83
N ILE A 1090 25.86 31.77 -22.85
CA ILE A 1090 24.75 31.78 -23.81
C ILE A 1090 25.29 31.30 -25.15
N TRP A 1091 24.71 30.21 -25.64
CA TRP A 1091 25.02 29.55 -26.90
C TRP A 1091 23.86 29.83 -27.85
N ALA A 1092 24.12 30.45 -29.01
CA ALA A 1092 23.06 30.72 -29.99
C ALA A 1092 23.24 29.85 -31.24
N PHE A 1093 22.12 29.50 -31.89
CA PHE A 1093 22.14 28.78 -33.14
C PHE A 1093 22.18 29.75 -34.32
N GLY A 1094 23.33 29.80 -35.01
CA GLY A 1094 23.45 30.41 -36.32
C GLY A 1094 22.77 29.52 -37.34
N GLY A 1095 21.61 29.94 -37.86
CA GLY A 1095 20.95 29.23 -38.96
C GLY A 1095 21.74 29.29 -40.27
N HIS A 1096 21.15 28.82 -41.38
CA HIS A 1096 21.75 28.82 -42.74
C HIS A 1096 22.13 30.21 -43.33
N ARG A 1097 22.16 31.28 -42.52
CA ARG A 1097 22.94 32.49 -42.77
C ARG A 1097 23.77 32.80 -41.53
N ARG A 1098 25.10 32.86 -41.71
CA ARG A 1098 26.08 33.26 -40.70
C ARG A 1098 25.56 34.40 -39.80
N VAL A 1099 25.58 34.16 -38.49
CA VAL A 1099 25.79 35.24 -37.53
C VAL A 1099 27.31 35.49 -37.50
N ILE A 1100 27.70 36.76 -37.66
CA ILE A 1100 29.09 37.25 -37.57
C ILE A 1100 29.11 38.26 -36.41
#